data_AF-A0A539E2C0-F1
#
_entry.id   AF-A0A539E2C0-F1
#
_cell.length_a   1.000
_cell.length_b   1.000
_cell.length_c   1.000
_cell.angle_alpha   90.00
_cell.angle_beta   90.00
_cell.angle_gamma   90.00
#
_symmetry.space_group_name_H-M   'P 1'
#
loop_
_entity.id
_entity.type
_entity.pdbx_description
1 polymer ?
#
loop_
_entity_poly.entity_id
_entity_poly.type
_entity_poly.pdbx_seq_one_letter_code
_entity_poly.pdbx_strand_id
1 'polypeptide(L)'
;AVGMWRLTAAFGLVRARITATVIYAAVPLGAQMISIGRWSALLVGAALPWSIDGLRRAAGLVPGPADEVGERVIPLSSRGRVRVVAGGALVCAVVTAFEPSYLVLLLSVAVVMALAGTLTGVAPAASLNVLVAGLLAVAVGALLNLPWLATYLADGGWVAIVGPPPPGDRGNSVVELLSFDLGNVRGAVVSLALYVAVAAAVLLGRGWRFGWAVRGGAFAVVFAWLAVLDDGGKLPLGLPEPGIVLAPVAVGLALCAGCVVASFELDVRGGTFGWRQPLALLGIVAVGLGVIPSAFALGSGRFDTPQTTLIDLLGQLPDGSTDGSYRVLWVGDQRVVPAAVSPVRAGVAYAMTDEEGLDVSRTWATPPEANPPAIRAALDAIAFGSTTRAGRLLAPWAVRYVIVPIVDGAVSTSADPVPVPVGLLDALSDQLDLAEVYSPPNFVVYENRAWVPTRSILTNAGASASRTAGAAALAQSDLAGATPLMGGADHIGPDTAVVAAGTFHLGVPFDRAWNLTLDGTTITPRPAFGATMAFDLPAGGTATLEHRTSGIRRFTLIVQSIAWLLVALAASSTRFRARRWRRRAVRSELTPVLTLESVAPADQPADEPADQAVDVVNVADIDTGEVPVVVVAAAAATPATPATPAAPAAPENAAGDDAPNRVEP
;
A
#
# COMPACT_ATOMS: atom_id res chain seq x y z
N ALA A 1 -3.38 9.93 -10.41
CA ALA A 1 -3.41 11.11 -11.31
C ALA A 1 -2.13 11.98 -11.28
N VAL A 2 -1.81 12.71 -10.20
CA VAL A 2 -0.75 13.76 -10.19
C VAL A 2 0.64 13.29 -10.65
N GLY A 3 1.06 12.08 -10.27
CA GLY A 3 2.32 11.50 -10.76
C GLY A 3 2.33 11.29 -12.28
N MET A 4 1.22 10.83 -12.86
CA MET A 4 1.06 10.68 -14.31
C MET A 4 1.12 12.04 -15.02
N TRP A 5 0.48 13.07 -14.47
CA TRP A 5 0.58 14.44 -14.97
C TRP A 5 2.03 14.97 -14.96
N ARG A 6 2.85 14.55 -14.00
CA ARG A 6 4.28 14.88 -13.98
C ARG A 6 5.12 14.07 -14.96
N LEU A 7 4.87 12.77 -15.07
CA LEU A 7 5.55 11.89 -16.02
C LEU A 7 5.32 12.35 -17.47
N THR A 8 4.06 12.58 -17.81
CA THR A 8 3.62 13.01 -19.15
C THR A 8 3.86 14.48 -19.44
N ALA A 9 4.36 15.25 -18.46
CA ALA A 9 4.93 16.57 -18.71
C ALA A 9 6.09 16.54 -19.72
N ALA A 10 6.70 15.36 -19.91
CA ALA A 10 7.60 15.10 -21.02
C ALA A 10 6.98 15.53 -22.36
N PHE A 11 5.77 15.06 -22.69
CA PHE A 11 5.17 15.08 -24.04
C PHE A 11 5.04 16.46 -24.71
N GLY A 12 5.20 17.57 -23.98
CA GLY A 12 5.08 18.95 -24.50
C GLY A 12 3.67 19.38 -24.87
N LEU A 13 2.80 18.45 -25.27
CA LEU A 13 1.41 18.68 -25.66
C LEU A 13 0.47 18.56 -24.46
N VAL A 14 -0.22 19.66 -24.13
CA VAL A 14 -1.21 19.72 -23.05
C VAL A 14 -2.33 18.69 -23.25
N ARG A 15 -2.82 18.50 -24.48
CA ARG A 15 -3.88 17.53 -24.81
C ARG A 15 -3.47 16.09 -24.49
N ALA A 16 -2.33 15.65 -25.01
CA ALA A 16 -1.78 14.32 -24.74
C ALA A 16 -1.55 14.06 -23.24
N ARG A 17 -1.07 15.08 -22.52
CA ARG A 17 -0.83 15.08 -21.07
C ARG A 17 -2.13 14.97 -20.25
N ILE A 18 -3.16 15.72 -20.64
CA ILE A 18 -4.51 15.61 -20.06
C ILE A 18 -5.05 14.20 -20.31
N THR A 19 -5.04 13.71 -21.56
CA THR A 19 -5.53 12.38 -21.91
C THR A 19 -4.88 11.31 -21.06
N ALA A 20 -3.54 11.21 -21.06
CA ALA A 20 -2.86 10.19 -20.26
C ALA A 20 -3.17 10.30 -18.75
N THR A 21 -3.35 11.51 -18.22
CA THR A 21 -3.70 11.71 -16.80
C THR A 21 -5.13 11.28 -16.49
N VAL A 22 -6.10 11.58 -17.37
CA VAL A 22 -7.50 11.18 -17.24
C VAL A 22 -7.64 9.67 -17.39
N ILE A 23 -7.03 9.08 -18.43
CA ILE A 23 -7.05 7.62 -18.63
C ILE A 23 -6.41 6.91 -17.44
N TYR A 24 -5.27 7.40 -16.93
CA TYR A 24 -4.66 6.80 -15.73
C TYR A 24 -5.56 6.88 -14.48
N ALA A 25 -6.36 7.94 -14.34
CA ALA A 25 -7.33 8.06 -13.25
C ALA A 25 -8.60 7.21 -13.45
N ALA A 26 -8.87 6.79 -14.68
CA ALA A 26 -10.10 6.11 -15.07
C ALA A 26 -9.88 4.73 -15.72
N VAL A 27 -8.70 4.13 -15.57
CA VAL A 27 -8.48 2.69 -15.72
C VAL A 27 -9.14 1.99 -14.52
N PRO A 28 -9.90 0.89 -14.69
CA PRO A 28 -10.71 0.31 -13.61
C PRO A 28 -9.91 -0.11 -12.38
N LEU A 29 -8.63 -0.47 -12.53
CA LEU A 29 -7.73 -0.86 -11.44
C LEU A 29 -7.83 0.06 -10.22
N GLY A 30 -7.88 1.37 -10.42
CA GLY A 30 -7.94 2.33 -9.29
C GLY A 30 -9.25 2.23 -8.50
N ALA A 31 -10.38 2.07 -9.19
CA ALA A 31 -11.68 1.88 -8.56
C ALA A 31 -11.78 0.48 -7.92
N GLN A 32 -11.28 -0.55 -8.60
CA GLN A 32 -11.31 -1.92 -8.08
C GLN A 32 -10.49 -2.07 -6.80
N MET A 33 -9.27 -1.50 -6.72
CA MET A 33 -8.49 -1.60 -5.48
C MET A 33 -9.13 -0.84 -4.31
N ILE A 34 -10.03 0.13 -4.57
CA ILE A 34 -10.87 0.74 -3.53
C ILE A 34 -12.01 -0.22 -3.14
N SER A 35 -12.72 -0.81 -4.11
CA SER A 35 -13.84 -1.74 -3.84
C SER A 35 -13.43 -2.94 -2.98
N ILE A 36 -12.23 -3.49 -3.23
CA ILE A 36 -11.67 -4.64 -2.49
C ILE A 36 -10.66 -4.27 -1.39
N GLY A 37 -10.56 -2.98 -1.02
CA GLY A 37 -9.76 -2.53 0.14
C GLY A 37 -8.24 -2.71 0.06
N ARG A 38 -7.66 -2.93 -1.14
CA ARG A 38 -6.22 -3.23 -1.31
C ARG A 38 -5.36 -1.96 -1.33
N TRP A 39 -5.08 -1.43 -0.14
CA TRP A 39 -4.26 -0.22 0.02
C TRP A 39 -2.82 -0.39 -0.50
N SER A 40 -2.20 -1.56 -0.33
CA SER A 40 -0.93 -1.98 -0.96
C SER A 40 -0.87 -1.62 -2.45
N ALA A 41 -1.78 -2.17 -3.25
CA ALA A 41 -1.89 -1.89 -4.68
C ALA A 41 -2.20 -0.42 -5.00
N LEU A 42 -3.04 0.26 -4.20
CA LEU A 42 -3.33 1.70 -4.36
C LEU A 42 -2.07 2.56 -4.16
N LEU A 43 -1.26 2.26 -3.14
CA LEU A 43 -0.02 2.97 -2.84
C LEU A 43 1.01 2.77 -3.95
N VAL A 44 1.19 1.52 -4.40
CA VAL A 44 2.05 1.18 -5.54
C VAL A 44 1.62 1.93 -6.80
N GLY A 45 0.32 1.90 -7.12
CA GLY A 45 -0.25 2.66 -8.22
C GLY A 45 0.05 4.16 -8.10
N ALA A 46 -0.29 4.79 -6.97
CA ALA A 46 -0.06 6.20 -6.73
C ALA A 46 1.41 6.63 -6.90
N ALA A 47 2.36 5.78 -6.46
CA ALA A 47 3.78 6.08 -6.48
C ALA A 47 4.47 5.78 -7.82
N LEU A 48 4.06 4.73 -8.55
CA LEU A 48 4.77 4.25 -9.73
C LEU A 48 5.02 5.30 -10.83
N PRO A 49 4.07 6.18 -11.20
CA PRO A 49 4.33 7.25 -12.16
C PRO A 49 5.41 8.25 -11.69
N TRP A 50 5.55 8.49 -10.38
CA TRP A 50 6.60 9.36 -9.83
C TRP A 50 7.97 8.70 -9.94
N SER A 51 8.05 7.40 -9.64
CA SER A 51 9.29 6.64 -9.79
C SER A 51 9.73 6.57 -11.24
N ILE A 52 8.82 6.37 -12.20
CA ILE A 52 9.13 6.40 -13.64
C ILE A 52 9.54 7.81 -14.11
N ASP A 53 8.92 8.89 -13.60
CA ASP A 53 9.38 10.27 -13.85
C ASP A 53 10.78 10.52 -13.26
N GLY A 54 11.10 9.90 -12.11
CA GLY A 54 12.43 9.89 -11.50
C GLY A 54 13.47 9.18 -12.36
N LEU A 55 13.19 7.95 -12.79
CA LEU A 55 14.06 7.16 -13.69
C LEU A 55 14.32 7.90 -15.01
N ARG A 56 13.26 8.41 -15.65
CA ARG A 56 13.31 9.24 -16.86
C ARG A 56 14.26 10.42 -16.68
N ARG A 57 14.07 11.20 -15.62
CA ARG A 57 14.88 12.39 -15.33
C ARG A 57 16.33 12.01 -15.03
N ALA A 58 16.58 10.95 -14.24
CA ALA A 58 17.93 10.53 -13.87
C ALA A 58 18.77 10.11 -15.10
N ALA A 59 18.12 9.50 -16.10
CA ALA A 59 18.71 9.18 -17.40
C ALA A 59 18.80 10.37 -18.38
N GLY A 60 18.27 11.54 -18.03
CA GLY A 60 18.27 12.73 -18.88
C GLY A 60 17.27 12.70 -20.03
N LEU A 61 16.27 11.81 -20.00
CA LEU A 61 15.33 11.58 -21.10
C LEU A 61 14.31 12.71 -21.23
N VAL A 62 14.41 13.45 -22.33
CA VAL A 62 13.51 14.54 -22.74
C VAL A 62 13.09 14.29 -24.19
N PRO A 63 11.82 14.47 -24.58
CA PRO A 63 11.45 14.31 -25.98
C PRO A 63 12.17 15.35 -26.85
N GLY A 64 12.51 14.94 -28.07
CA GLY A 64 13.03 15.86 -29.08
C GLY A 64 11.99 16.87 -29.56
N PRO A 65 12.41 17.94 -30.25
CA PRO A 65 11.51 18.78 -31.02
C PRO A 65 10.72 17.96 -32.05
N ALA A 66 9.58 18.48 -32.52
CA ALA A 66 8.62 17.72 -33.31
C ALA A 66 9.20 17.07 -34.59
N ASP A 67 10.20 17.72 -35.19
CA ASP A 67 10.82 17.35 -36.45
C ASP A 67 12.04 16.40 -36.31
N GLU A 68 12.50 16.12 -35.08
CA GLU A 68 13.64 15.25 -34.84
C GLU A 68 13.27 13.78 -34.59
N VAL A 69 14.07 12.89 -35.16
CA VAL A 69 13.94 11.45 -34.96
C VAL A 69 14.52 11.04 -33.61
N GLY A 70 13.64 10.85 -32.63
CA GLY A 70 13.96 10.17 -31.37
C GLY A 70 13.81 11.05 -30.14
N GLU A 71 14.46 10.64 -29.05
CA GLU A 71 14.50 11.38 -27.78
C GLU A 71 15.88 12.00 -27.57
N ARG A 72 15.90 13.21 -27.00
CA ARG A 72 17.13 13.89 -26.62
C ARG A 72 17.54 13.45 -25.21
N VAL A 73 18.83 13.14 -25.06
CA VAL A 73 19.45 12.85 -23.77
C VAL A 73 20.20 14.10 -23.30
N ILE A 74 19.69 14.76 -22.26
CA ILE A 74 20.33 15.95 -21.69
C ILE A 74 21.24 15.54 -20.52
N PRO A 75 22.54 15.87 -20.53
CA PRO A 75 23.44 15.53 -19.44
C PRO A 75 23.07 16.31 -18.16
N LEU A 76 22.70 15.59 -17.10
CA LEU A 76 22.51 16.17 -15.78
C LEU A 76 23.84 16.50 -15.09
N SER A 77 23.91 17.67 -14.44
CA SER A 77 24.94 17.96 -13.45
C SER A 77 24.91 16.94 -12.31
N SER A 78 26.06 16.66 -11.67
CA SER A 78 26.15 15.67 -10.60
C SER A 78 25.18 15.94 -9.44
N ARG A 79 24.96 17.22 -9.11
CA ARG A 79 23.95 17.63 -8.10
C ARG A 79 22.52 17.37 -8.56
N GLY A 80 22.20 17.66 -9.82
CA GLY A 80 20.88 17.34 -10.39
C GLY A 80 20.60 15.83 -10.37
N ARG A 81 21.61 15.01 -10.72
CA ARG A 81 21.53 13.55 -10.67
C ARG A 81 21.32 13.04 -9.24
N VAL A 82 22.13 13.48 -8.27
CA VAL A 82 21.96 13.13 -6.85
C VAL A 82 20.55 13.50 -6.36
N ARG A 83 20.06 14.70 -6.69
CA ARG A 83 18.71 15.15 -6.27
C ARG A 83 17.59 14.27 -6.83
N VAL A 84 17.66 13.91 -8.11
CA VAL A 84 16.63 13.07 -8.75
C VAL A 84 16.69 11.63 -8.22
N VAL A 85 17.89 11.07 -8.07
CA VAL A 85 18.08 9.70 -7.52
C VAL A 85 17.64 9.66 -6.06
N ALA A 86 17.99 10.65 -5.24
CA ALA A 86 17.53 10.75 -3.85
C ALA A 86 16.01 10.91 -3.75
N GLY A 87 15.38 11.68 -4.65
CA GLY A 87 13.92 11.78 -4.73
C GLY A 87 13.25 10.45 -5.10
N GLY A 88 13.79 9.72 -6.08
CA GLY A 88 13.31 8.38 -6.45
C GLY A 88 13.53 7.35 -5.33
N ALA A 89 14.69 7.41 -4.66
CA ALA A 89 14.99 6.59 -3.49
C ALA A 89 14.06 6.88 -2.31
N LEU A 90 13.67 8.13 -2.08
CA LEU A 90 12.73 8.51 -1.03
C LEU A 90 11.32 7.97 -1.32
N VAL A 91 10.84 8.08 -2.57
CA VAL A 91 9.56 7.45 -2.98
C VAL A 91 9.63 5.93 -2.82
N CYS A 92 10.72 5.30 -3.27
CA CYS A 92 10.96 3.88 -3.08
C CYS A 92 10.94 3.48 -1.61
N ALA A 93 11.66 4.20 -0.74
CA ALA A 93 11.74 3.95 0.69
C ALA A 93 10.37 4.06 1.37
N VAL A 94 9.59 5.11 1.05
CA VAL A 94 8.26 5.31 1.62
C VAL A 94 7.33 4.18 1.21
N VAL A 95 7.27 3.80 -0.08
CA VAL A 95 6.39 2.71 -0.50
C VAL A 95 6.83 1.37 0.10
N THR A 96 8.13 1.09 0.12
CA THR A 96 8.70 -0.15 0.69
C THR A 96 8.36 -0.34 2.17
N ALA A 97 8.17 0.74 2.93
CA ALA A 97 7.78 0.68 4.34
C ALA A 97 6.37 0.12 4.57
N PHE A 98 5.50 0.16 3.55
CA PHE A 98 4.14 -0.37 3.58
C PHE A 98 4.00 -1.62 2.69
N GLU A 99 4.76 -1.70 1.59
CA GLU A 99 4.68 -2.75 0.58
C GLU A 99 6.10 -3.19 0.12
N PRO A 100 6.70 -4.21 0.78
CA PRO A 100 8.07 -4.66 0.51
C PRO A 100 8.33 -5.07 -0.95
N SER A 101 7.32 -5.62 -1.64
CA SER A 101 7.48 -6.09 -3.01
C SER A 101 7.76 -4.97 -4.02
N TYR A 102 7.53 -3.71 -3.63
CA TYR A 102 7.82 -2.54 -4.45
C TYR A 102 9.30 -2.44 -4.87
N LEU A 103 10.23 -2.97 -4.06
CA LEU A 103 11.65 -3.06 -4.41
C LEU A 103 11.86 -3.88 -5.70
N VAL A 104 11.18 -5.03 -5.79
CA VAL A 104 11.23 -5.93 -6.95
C VAL A 104 10.49 -5.32 -8.13
N LEU A 105 9.29 -4.77 -7.89
CA LEU A 105 8.48 -4.15 -8.94
C LEU A 105 9.23 -2.97 -9.60
N LEU A 106 9.82 -2.08 -8.80
CA LEU A 106 10.57 -0.92 -9.30
C LEU A 106 11.81 -1.33 -10.10
N LEU A 107 12.53 -2.38 -9.65
CA LEU A 107 13.66 -2.91 -10.40
C LEU A 107 13.21 -3.49 -11.75
N SER A 108 12.15 -4.30 -11.76
CA SER A 108 11.55 -4.85 -12.98
C SER A 108 11.08 -3.75 -13.94
N VAL A 109 10.45 -2.70 -13.43
CA VAL A 109 10.04 -1.52 -14.21
C VAL A 109 11.25 -0.80 -14.81
N ALA A 110 12.34 -0.61 -14.05
CA ALA A 110 13.58 -0.02 -14.57
C ALA A 110 14.21 -0.89 -15.68
N VAL A 111 14.20 -2.22 -15.52
CA VAL A 111 14.68 -3.17 -16.54
C VAL A 111 13.84 -3.09 -17.82
N VAL A 112 12.51 -3.20 -17.73
CA VAL A 112 11.61 -3.09 -18.89
C VAL A 112 11.75 -1.73 -19.58
N MET A 113 11.86 -0.64 -18.81
CA MET A 113 12.05 0.71 -19.34
C MET A 113 13.39 0.88 -20.08
N ALA A 114 14.47 0.28 -19.57
CA ALA A 114 15.79 0.33 -20.20
C ALA A 114 15.86 -0.51 -21.48
N LEU A 115 15.27 -1.71 -21.49
CA LEU A 115 15.18 -2.59 -22.66
C LEU A 115 14.30 -1.99 -23.77
N ALA A 116 13.14 -1.42 -23.42
CA ALA A 116 12.33 -0.67 -24.38
C ALA A 116 13.05 0.59 -24.89
N GLY A 117 13.91 1.20 -24.08
CA GLY A 117 14.81 2.28 -24.50
C GLY A 117 15.83 1.82 -25.56
N THR A 118 16.53 0.71 -25.34
CA THR A 118 17.52 0.21 -26.33
C THR A 118 16.85 -0.22 -27.64
N LEU A 119 15.67 -0.86 -27.58
CA LEU A 119 14.88 -1.22 -28.77
C LEU A 119 14.44 -0.01 -29.61
N THR A 120 14.33 1.18 -29.02
CA THR A 120 13.90 2.42 -29.70
C THR A 120 15.06 3.33 -30.11
N GLY A 121 16.30 2.83 -30.04
CA GLY A 121 17.49 3.56 -30.49
C GLY A 121 17.99 4.63 -29.51
N VAL A 122 17.51 4.62 -28.26
CA VAL A 122 18.03 5.50 -27.21
C VAL A 122 19.50 5.16 -26.93
N ALA A 123 20.34 6.18 -26.71
CA ALA A 123 21.75 6.01 -26.43
C ALA A 123 21.98 4.99 -25.28
N PRO A 124 22.84 3.95 -25.45
CA PRO A 124 23.03 2.90 -24.46
C PRO A 124 23.36 3.40 -23.05
N ALA A 125 24.10 4.51 -22.96
CA ALA A 125 24.42 5.17 -21.69
C ALA A 125 23.17 5.69 -20.96
N ALA A 126 22.13 6.13 -21.66
CA ALA A 126 20.88 6.58 -21.04
C ALA A 126 20.06 5.38 -20.52
N SER A 127 19.96 4.29 -21.28
CA SER A 127 19.35 3.05 -20.79
C SER A 127 20.10 2.46 -19.59
N LEU A 128 21.44 2.51 -19.59
CA LEU A 128 22.24 2.15 -18.41
C LEU A 128 21.98 3.10 -17.22
N ASN A 129 21.84 4.40 -17.45
CA ASN A 129 21.48 5.35 -16.40
C ASN A 129 20.08 5.09 -15.81
N VAL A 130 19.11 4.58 -16.59
CA VAL A 130 17.81 4.10 -16.05
C VAL A 130 18.03 2.94 -15.08
N LEU A 131 18.80 1.92 -15.49
CA LEU A 131 19.11 0.77 -14.64
C LEU A 131 19.85 1.16 -13.37
N VAL A 132 20.88 2.01 -13.47
CA VAL A 132 21.66 2.49 -12.32
C VAL A 132 20.80 3.35 -11.39
N ALA A 133 19.92 4.20 -11.92
CA ALA A 133 19.01 4.98 -11.09
C ALA A 133 17.98 4.10 -10.36
N GLY A 134 17.45 3.06 -11.02
CA GLY A 134 16.56 2.07 -10.40
C GLY A 134 17.26 1.27 -9.31
N LEU A 135 18.44 0.73 -9.61
CA LEU A 135 19.25 -0.01 -8.64
C LEU A 135 19.62 0.84 -7.42
N LEU A 136 20.01 2.10 -7.61
CA LEU A 136 20.30 3.02 -6.50
C LEU A 136 19.04 3.37 -5.69
N ALA A 137 17.89 3.57 -6.35
CA ALA A 137 16.63 3.84 -5.66
C ALA A 137 16.16 2.64 -4.82
N VAL A 138 16.33 1.42 -5.34
CA VAL A 138 16.05 0.16 -4.64
C VAL A 138 17.04 -0.07 -3.50
N ALA A 139 18.35 0.09 -3.72
CA ALA A 139 19.36 -0.12 -2.69
C ALA A 139 19.27 0.88 -1.53
N VAL A 140 19.05 2.17 -1.82
CA VAL A 140 18.83 3.19 -0.79
C VAL A 140 17.47 3.02 -0.13
N GLY A 141 16.43 2.66 -0.89
CA GLY A 141 15.09 2.37 -0.36
C GLY A 141 15.08 1.20 0.63
N ALA A 142 15.82 0.13 0.32
CA ALA A 142 16.03 -0.99 1.23
C ALA A 142 16.86 -0.58 2.46
N LEU A 143 17.97 0.15 2.27
CA LEU A 143 18.81 0.63 3.38
C LEU A 143 18.05 1.51 4.39
N LEU A 144 17.15 2.37 3.91
CA LEU A 144 16.29 3.21 4.77
C LEU A 144 15.25 2.41 5.57
N ASN A 145 14.91 1.20 5.11
CA ASN A 145 13.99 0.28 5.78
C ASN A 145 14.70 -0.85 6.55
N LEU A 146 16.04 -0.83 6.62
CA LEU A 146 16.78 -1.62 7.61
C LEU A 146 16.70 -0.94 8.99
N PRO A 147 16.55 -1.71 10.08
CA PRO A 147 16.72 -3.16 10.17
C PRO A 147 15.44 -3.97 9.91
N TRP A 148 14.28 -3.36 9.70
CA TRP A 148 13.01 -4.09 9.55
C TRP A 148 13.02 -5.06 8.38
N LEU A 149 13.49 -4.66 7.19
CA LEU A 149 13.63 -5.58 6.05
C LEU A 149 14.53 -6.81 6.33
N ALA A 150 15.39 -6.77 7.35
CA ALA A 150 16.24 -7.92 7.70
C ALA A 150 15.44 -9.06 8.36
N THR A 151 14.24 -8.82 8.89
CA THR A 151 13.38 -9.92 9.40
C THR A 151 12.90 -10.84 8.27
N TYR A 152 12.86 -10.34 7.03
CA TYR A 152 12.51 -11.11 5.83
C TYR A 152 13.71 -11.80 5.16
N LEU A 153 14.91 -11.79 5.78
CA LEU A 153 16.06 -12.56 5.30
C LEU A 153 16.09 -14.01 5.82
N ALA A 154 15.15 -14.38 6.70
CA ALA A 154 14.99 -15.73 7.22
C ALA A 154 14.32 -16.68 6.19
N ASP A 155 14.27 -17.97 6.51
CA ASP A 155 13.59 -18.99 5.71
C ASP A 155 12.12 -18.61 5.46
N GLY A 156 11.66 -18.72 4.22
CA GLY A 156 10.34 -18.26 3.80
C GLY A 156 10.22 -16.75 3.50
N GLY A 157 11.32 -15.99 3.60
CA GLY A 157 11.34 -14.53 3.40
C GLY A 157 10.68 -14.01 2.10
N TRP A 158 10.79 -14.75 0.99
CA TRP A 158 10.09 -14.39 -0.26
C TRP A 158 8.56 -14.38 -0.09
N VAL A 159 8.01 -15.38 0.58
CA VAL A 159 6.57 -15.48 0.88
C VAL A 159 6.13 -14.34 1.82
N ALA A 160 6.99 -13.88 2.72
CA ALA A 160 6.69 -12.73 3.57
C ALA A 160 6.75 -11.38 2.84
N ILE A 161 7.50 -11.27 1.74
CA ILE A 161 7.57 -10.08 0.86
C ILE A 161 6.42 -10.03 -0.15
N VAL A 162 5.98 -11.20 -0.63
CA VAL A 162 5.08 -11.34 -1.78
C VAL A 162 3.65 -11.76 -1.39
N GLY A 163 3.50 -12.36 -0.22
CA GLY A 163 2.31 -13.09 0.21
C GLY A 163 2.43 -14.60 -0.04
N PRO A 164 1.67 -15.43 0.70
CA PRO A 164 1.59 -16.86 0.44
C PRO A 164 0.98 -17.18 -0.93
N PRO A 165 1.37 -18.30 -1.56
CA PRO A 165 0.74 -18.75 -2.79
C PRO A 165 -0.68 -19.26 -2.50
N PRO A 166 -1.66 -18.98 -3.38
CA PRO A 166 -3.00 -19.53 -3.28
C PRO A 166 -3.01 -21.06 -3.44
N PRO A 167 -4.07 -21.75 -2.98
CA PRO A 167 -4.26 -23.16 -3.27
C PRO A 167 -4.54 -23.39 -4.76
N GLY A 168 -3.49 -23.67 -5.53
CA GLY A 168 -3.58 -23.86 -6.98
C GLY A 168 -3.62 -22.54 -7.74
N ASP A 169 -4.33 -22.51 -8.87
CA ASP A 169 -4.52 -21.28 -9.65
C ASP A 169 -5.32 -20.25 -8.82
N ARG A 170 -5.02 -18.96 -8.99
CA ARG A 170 -5.78 -17.87 -8.34
C ARG A 170 -7.25 -17.82 -8.75
N GLY A 171 -7.56 -18.40 -9.91
CA GLY A 171 -8.91 -18.52 -10.45
C GLY A 171 -9.35 -17.37 -11.33
N ASN A 172 -8.47 -16.38 -11.62
CA ASN A 172 -8.83 -15.28 -12.50
C ASN A 172 -8.64 -15.69 -13.96
N SER A 173 -9.63 -15.40 -14.81
CA SER A 173 -9.45 -15.58 -16.24
C SER A 173 -8.47 -14.56 -16.83
N VAL A 174 -7.89 -14.88 -17.99
CA VAL A 174 -7.07 -13.92 -18.76
C VAL A 174 -7.88 -12.66 -19.12
N VAL A 175 -9.20 -12.79 -19.27
CA VAL A 175 -10.11 -11.67 -19.55
C VAL A 175 -10.26 -10.77 -18.32
N GLU A 176 -10.47 -11.34 -17.13
CA GLU A 176 -10.51 -10.62 -15.85
C GLU A 176 -9.21 -9.82 -15.62
N LEU A 177 -8.05 -10.49 -15.69
CA LEU A 177 -6.75 -9.84 -15.47
C LEU A 177 -6.48 -8.69 -16.45
N LEU A 178 -6.78 -8.87 -17.73
CA LEU A 178 -6.60 -7.82 -18.75
C LEU A 178 -7.65 -6.71 -18.66
N SER A 179 -8.84 -6.99 -18.16
CA SER A 179 -9.89 -5.98 -17.95
C SER A 179 -9.76 -5.24 -16.61
N PHE A 180 -8.83 -5.65 -15.76
CA PHE A 180 -8.70 -5.26 -14.35
C PHE A 180 -9.93 -5.61 -13.50
N ASP A 181 -10.72 -6.60 -13.92
CA ASP A 181 -11.72 -7.19 -13.05
C ASP A 181 -11.02 -8.12 -12.06
N LEU A 182 -10.94 -7.69 -10.81
CA LEU A 182 -10.42 -8.49 -9.72
C LEU A 182 -11.55 -8.78 -8.73
N GLY A 183 -12.75 -9.05 -9.27
CA GLY A 183 -13.90 -9.59 -8.56
C GLY A 183 -15.12 -8.67 -8.35
N ASN A 184 -15.20 -7.48 -8.96
CA ASN A 184 -16.36 -6.59 -8.76
C ASN A 184 -16.56 -5.48 -9.82
N VAL A 185 -15.84 -5.48 -10.95
CA VAL A 185 -15.94 -4.37 -11.92
C VAL A 185 -17.07 -4.60 -12.92
N ARG A 186 -18.18 -3.87 -12.75
CA ARG A 186 -19.31 -3.91 -13.70
C ARG A 186 -18.89 -3.52 -15.12
N GLY A 187 -18.96 -4.48 -16.04
CA GLY A 187 -18.66 -4.27 -17.46
C GLY A 187 -17.16 -4.16 -17.78
N ALA A 188 -16.27 -4.62 -16.88
CA ALA A 188 -14.81 -4.54 -17.01
C ALA A 188 -14.28 -4.86 -18.41
N VAL A 189 -14.83 -5.90 -19.06
CA VAL A 189 -14.47 -6.39 -20.40
C VAL A 189 -14.37 -5.27 -21.44
N VAL A 190 -15.13 -4.17 -21.30
CA VAL A 190 -15.05 -3.00 -22.20
C VAL A 190 -13.67 -2.32 -22.12
N SER A 191 -12.98 -2.36 -20.98
CA SER A 191 -11.62 -1.83 -20.80
C SER A 191 -10.54 -2.60 -21.58
N LEU A 192 -10.83 -3.78 -22.13
CA LEU A 192 -9.97 -4.41 -23.13
C LEU A 192 -9.77 -3.52 -24.38
N ALA A 193 -10.68 -2.60 -24.67
CA ALA A 193 -10.52 -1.60 -25.72
C ALA A 193 -9.25 -0.75 -25.54
N LEU A 194 -8.77 -0.53 -24.31
CA LEU A 194 -7.54 0.23 -24.08
C LEU A 194 -6.29 -0.41 -24.73
N TYR A 195 -6.28 -1.72 -24.96
CA TYR A 195 -5.17 -2.39 -25.67
C TYR A 195 -5.15 -2.07 -27.16
N VAL A 196 -6.28 -1.70 -27.77
CA VAL A 196 -6.32 -1.14 -29.14
C VAL A 196 -5.56 0.18 -29.19
N ALA A 197 -5.61 0.99 -28.13
CA ALA A 197 -4.83 2.21 -28.02
C ALA A 197 -3.32 1.95 -27.89
N VAL A 198 -2.90 0.82 -27.31
CA VAL A 198 -1.49 0.39 -27.28
C VAL A 198 -1.00 0.06 -28.69
N ALA A 199 -1.75 -0.77 -29.43
CA ALA A 199 -1.42 -1.10 -30.80
C ALA A 199 -1.40 0.16 -31.70
N ALA A 200 -2.40 1.02 -31.58
CA ALA A 200 -2.47 2.29 -32.30
C ALA A 200 -1.30 3.22 -31.95
N ALA A 201 -0.92 3.36 -30.68
CA ALA A 201 0.20 4.20 -30.27
C ALA A 201 1.53 3.77 -30.92
N VAL A 202 1.80 2.46 -30.94
CA VAL A 202 3.04 1.90 -31.53
C VAL A 202 3.05 2.04 -33.06
N LEU A 203 1.91 1.79 -33.72
CA LEU A 203 1.79 1.87 -35.20
C LEU A 203 1.73 3.30 -35.74
N LEU A 204 1.23 4.26 -34.94
CA LEU A 204 1.11 5.67 -35.35
C LEU A 204 2.34 6.49 -34.95
N GLY A 205 2.98 6.18 -33.82
CA GLY A 205 4.06 6.96 -33.24
C GLY A 205 5.29 7.10 -34.13
N ARG A 206 5.93 8.27 -34.08
CA ARG A 206 7.22 8.58 -34.72
C ARG A 206 8.10 9.41 -33.77
N GLY A 207 9.41 9.39 -34.01
CA GLY A 207 10.38 10.09 -33.15
C GLY A 207 10.17 9.75 -31.67
N TRP A 208 10.12 10.77 -30.80
CA TRP A 208 9.87 10.56 -29.38
C TRP A 208 8.53 9.86 -29.06
N ARG A 209 7.48 10.03 -29.88
CA ARG A 209 6.17 9.40 -29.65
C ARG A 209 6.26 7.88 -29.80
N PHE A 210 7.08 7.39 -30.72
CA PHE A 210 7.38 5.95 -30.83
C PHE A 210 8.14 5.44 -29.60
N GLY A 211 9.16 6.19 -29.14
CA GLY A 211 9.91 5.88 -27.91
C GLY A 211 9.01 5.71 -26.69
N TRP A 212 8.05 6.61 -26.48
CA TRP A 212 7.11 6.53 -25.36
C TRP A 212 6.00 5.48 -25.57
N ALA A 213 5.52 5.29 -26.80
CA ALA A 213 4.56 4.25 -27.12
C ALA A 213 5.11 2.84 -26.90
N VAL A 214 6.37 2.57 -27.29
CA VAL A 214 7.02 1.27 -27.07
C VAL A 214 7.29 1.02 -25.58
N ARG A 215 7.68 2.04 -24.79
CA ARG A 215 7.82 1.87 -23.32
C ARG A 215 6.47 1.62 -22.64
N GLY A 216 5.43 2.37 -23.01
CA GLY A 216 4.07 2.16 -22.50
C GLY A 216 3.53 0.77 -22.87
N GLY A 217 3.71 0.37 -24.13
CA GLY A 217 3.34 -0.96 -24.61
C GLY A 217 4.14 -2.08 -23.95
N ALA A 218 5.45 -1.89 -23.71
CA ALA A 218 6.27 -2.86 -22.98
C ALA A 218 5.79 -3.03 -21.53
N PHE A 219 5.42 -1.95 -20.82
CA PHE A 219 4.79 -2.08 -19.50
C PHE A 219 3.45 -2.82 -19.58
N ALA A 220 2.60 -2.48 -20.56
CA ALA A 220 1.30 -3.14 -20.72
C ALA A 220 1.42 -4.63 -21.03
N VAL A 221 2.33 -5.02 -21.93
CA VAL A 221 2.50 -6.41 -22.39
C VAL A 221 3.26 -7.25 -21.35
N VAL A 222 4.42 -6.79 -20.87
CA VAL A 222 5.27 -7.61 -19.98
C VAL A 222 4.57 -7.89 -18.66
N PHE A 223 3.98 -6.87 -18.03
CA PHE A 223 3.36 -7.05 -16.72
C PHE A 223 1.99 -7.74 -16.78
N ALA A 224 1.23 -7.59 -17.86
CA ALA A 224 0.03 -8.40 -18.08
C ALA A 224 0.37 -9.89 -18.29
N TRP A 225 1.41 -10.20 -19.06
CA TRP A 225 1.89 -11.58 -19.20
C TRP A 225 2.43 -12.15 -17.89
N LEU A 226 3.15 -11.36 -17.10
CA LEU A 226 3.59 -11.78 -15.76
C LEU A 226 2.39 -12.11 -14.86
N ALA A 227 1.35 -11.26 -14.83
CA ALA A 227 0.13 -11.55 -14.07
C ALA A 227 -0.55 -12.86 -14.55
N VAL A 228 -0.71 -13.05 -15.86
CA VAL A 228 -1.32 -14.27 -16.44
C VAL A 228 -0.50 -15.54 -16.17
N LEU A 229 0.83 -15.45 -16.18
CA LEU A 229 1.71 -16.59 -15.89
C LEU A 229 1.73 -16.95 -14.40
N ASP A 230 1.62 -15.95 -13.53
CA ASP A 230 1.56 -16.12 -12.08
C ASP A 230 0.20 -16.72 -11.64
N ASP A 231 -0.89 -16.21 -12.21
CA ASP A 231 -2.27 -16.64 -11.87
C ASP A 231 -2.49 -18.14 -12.13
N GLY A 232 -1.97 -18.64 -13.25
CA GLY A 232 -2.01 -20.06 -13.63
C GLY A 232 -0.81 -20.89 -13.16
N GLY A 233 -0.09 -20.45 -12.12
CA GLY A 233 0.95 -21.22 -11.44
C GLY A 233 2.19 -21.59 -12.28
N LYS A 234 2.50 -20.85 -13.36
CA LYS A 234 3.57 -21.20 -14.33
C LYS A 234 4.93 -20.59 -14.00
N LEU A 235 5.02 -19.73 -12.99
CA LEU A 235 6.27 -19.11 -12.57
C LEU A 235 6.95 -19.93 -11.45
N PRO A 236 8.30 -20.02 -11.43
CA PRO A 236 9.02 -20.75 -10.38
C PRO A 236 9.02 -20.02 -9.02
N LEU A 237 8.61 -18.75 -9.01
CA LEU A 237 8.45 -17.89 -7.85
C LEU A 237 7.12 -17.15 -8.03
N GLY A 238 6.27 -17.17 -7.01
CA GLY A 238 5.05 -16.36 -7.02
C GLY A 238 5.36 -14.87 -7.08
N LEU A 239 4.49 -14.09 -7.72
CA LEU A 239 4.50 -12.63 -7.74
C LEU A 239 3.47 -12.05 -6.76
N PRO A 240 3.58 -10.76 -6.41
CA PRO A 240 2.63 -10.09 -5.51
C PRO A 240 1.20 -10.14 -6.02
N GLU A 241 0.25 -9.70 -5.19
CA GLU A 241 -1.16 -9.65 -5.56
C GLU A 241 -1.37 -8.98 -6.94
N PRO A 242 -2.34 -9.45 -7.76
CA PRO A 242 -2.50 -8.99 -9.15
C PRO A 242 -2.58 -7.46 -9.28
N GLY A 243 -3.18 -6.76 -8.32
CA GLY A 243 -3.26 -5.29 -8.32
C GLY A 243 -1.90 -4.57 -8.35
N ILE A 244 -0.90 -5.12 -7.67
CA ILE A 244 0.49 -4.59 -7.67
C ILE A 244 1.14 -4.85 -9.03
N VAL A 245 1.01 -6.07 -9.56
CA VAL A 245 1.60 -6.49 -10.84
C VAL A 245 0.94 -5.76 -12.02
N LEU A 246 -0.35 -5.41 -11.92
CA LEU A 246 -1.10 -4.68 -12.95
C LEU A 246 -0.91 -3.15 -12.90
N ALA A 247 -0.32 -2.58 -11.84
CA ALA A 247 -0.08 -1.14 -11.76
C ALA A 247 0.80 -0.58 -12.90
N PRO A 248 1.89 -1.24 -13.33
CA PRO A 248 2.61 -0.90 -14.57
C PRO A 248 1.75 -0.97 -15.83
N VAL A 249 0.80 -1.91 -15.92
CA VAL A 249 -0.10 -2.04 -17.07
C VAL A 249 -1.00 -0.80 -17.18
N ALA A 250 -1.58 -0.35 -16.07
CA ALA A 250 -2.36 0.89 -16.01
C ALA A 250 -1.54 2.13 -16.43
N VAL A 251 -0.26 2.20 -16.03
CA VAL A 251 0.66 3.25 -16.50
C VAL A 251 0.92 3.13 -18.00
N GLY A 252 1.14 1.91 -18.51
CA GLY A 252 1.40 1.62 -19.92
C GLY A 252 0.25 2.04 -20.84
N LEU A 253 -0.98 1.63 -20.51
CA LEU A 253 -2.20 1.99 -21.23
C LEU A 253 -2.40 3.52 -21.29
N ALA A 254 -2.20 4.20 -20.17
CA ALA A 254 -2.30 5.66 -20.08
C ALA A 254 -1.24 6.39 -20.91
N LEU A 255 0.03 5.94 -20.89
CA LEU A 255 1.09 6.48 -21.75
C LEU A 255 0.76 6.30 -23.23
N CYS A 256 0.27 5.11 -23.63
CA CYS A 256 -0.14 4.84 -25.00
C CYS A 256 -1.34 5.71 -25.43
N ALA A 257 -2.36 5.87 -24.60
CA ALA A 257 -3.50 6.75 -24.89
C ALA A 257 -3.07 8.21 -25.13
N GLY A 258 -2.14 8.73 -24.32
CA GLY A 258 -1.51 10.04 -24.58
C GLY A 258 -0.73 10.08 -25.90
N CYS A 259 0.01 9.02 -26.24
CA CYS A 259 0.74 8.92 -27.50
C CYS A 259 -0.17 8.82 -28.74
N VAL A 260 -1.35 8.21 -28.65
CA VAL A 260 -2.38 8.22 -29.71
C VAL A 260 -2.82 9.65 -29.99
N VAL A 261 -3.17 10.42 -28.95
CA VAL A 261 -3.58 11.83 -29.10
C VAL A 261 -2.44 12.71 -29.63
N ALA A 262 -1.22 12.52 -29.13
CA ALA A 262 -0.04 13.23 -29.62
C ALA A 262 0.24 12.94 -31.11
N SER A 263 0.11 11.68 -31.53
CA SER A 263 0.35 11.28 -32.93
C SER A 263 -0.80 11.68 -33.85
N PHE A 264 -2.05 11.72 -33.35
CA PHE A 264 -3.17 12.30 -34.09
C PHE A 264 -2.93 13.78 -34.37
N GLU A 265 -2.55 14.55 -33.34
CA GLU A 265 -2.31 15.99 -33.43
C GLU A 265 -1.09 16.34 -34.32
N LEU A 266 0.00 15.58 -34.27
CA LEU A 266 1.24 15.89 -34.99
C LEU A 266 1.45 15.14 -36.32
N ASP A 267 0.98 13.89 -36.48
CA ASP A 267 1.26 13.09 -37.70
C ASP A 267 0.04 12.80 -38.59
N VAL A 268 -1.18 13.16 -38.15
CA VAL A 268 -2.43 12.76 -38.82
C VAL A 268 -3.28 13.98 -39.18
N ARG A 269 -3.38 14.96 -38.29
CA ARG A 269 -4.16 16.21 -38.46
C ARG A 269 -3.48 17.21 -39.41
N GLY A 270 -3.36 16.80 -40.68
CA GLY A 270 -2.71 17.54 -41.76
C GLY A 270 -2.14 16.66 -42.88
N GLY A 271 -2.12 15.34 -42.70
CA GLY A 271 -1.70 14.38 -43.74
C GLY A 271 -2.80 14.01 -44.73
N THR A 272 -2.41 13.37 -45.83
CA THR A 272 -3.34 12.78 -46.81
C THR A 272 -4.18 11.64 -46.22
N PHE A 273 -5.37 11.41 -46.78
CA PHE A 273 -6.25 10.31 -46.34
C PHE A 273 -5.59 8.95 -46.60
N GLY A 274 -5.50 8.12 -45.57
CA GLY A 274 -4.84 6.82 -45.60
C GLY A 274 -5.00 6.07 -44.27
N TRP A 275 -4.54 4.82 -44.20
CA TRP A 275 -4.81 3.87 -43.10
C TRP A 275 -4.57 4.37 -41.66
N ARG A 276 -3.70 5.37 -41.49
CA ARG A 276 -3.39 5.99 -40.19
C ARG A 276 -4.55 6.82 -39.62
N GLN A 277 -5.41 7.39 -40.46
CA GLN A 277 -6.59 8.15 -40.04
C GLN A 277 -7.67 7.27 -39.37
N PRO A 278 -8.17 6.18 -39.98
CA PRO A 278 -9.13 5.30 -39.32
C PRO A 278 -8.52 4.59 -38.11
N LEU A 279 -7.22 4.25 -38.11
CA LEU A 279 -6.57 3.68 -36.92
C LEU A 279 -6.47 4.68 -35.76
N ALA A 280 -6.17 5.96 -36.03
CA ALA A 280 -6.15 6.99 -34.99
C ALA A 280 -7.55 7.25 -34.42
N LEU A 281 -8.58 7.28 -35.28
CA LEU A 281 -9.98 7.40 -34.85
C LEU A 281 -10.39 6.18 -33.99
N LEU A 282 -10.07 4.96 -34.44
CA LEU A 282 -10.33 3.73 -33.69
C LEU A 282 -9.64 3.76 -32.33
N GLY A 283 -8.38 4.21 -32.26
CA GLY A 283 -7.65 4.38 -31.00
C GLY A 283 -8.33 5.37 -30.05
N ILE A 284 -8.82 6.51 -30.55
CA ILE A 284 -9.55 7.51 -29.74
C ILE A 284 -10.89 6.94 -29.25
N VAL A 285 -11.65 6.25 -30.10
CA VAL A 285 -12.91 5.59 -29.73
C VAL A 285 -12.66 4.52 -28.67
N ALA A 286 -11.63 3.69 -28.85
CA ALA A 286 -11.28 2.63 -27.90
C ALA A 286 -10.80 3.16 -26.55
N VAL A 287 -10.09 4.31 -26.53
CA VAL A 287 -9.78 5.07 -25.31
C VAL A 287 -11.06 5.55 -24.60
N GLY A 288 -12.05 6.05 -25.34
CA GLY A 288 -13.34 6.48 -24.78
C GLY A 288 -14.16 5.32 -24.21
N LEU A 289 -14.25 4.20 -24.94
CA LEU A 289 -14.93 2.99 -24.49
C LEU A 289 -14.28 2.42 -23.21
N GLY A 290 -12.95 2.34 -23.19
CA GLY A 290 -12.25 1.67 -22.10
C GLY A 290 -12.30 2.36 -20.72
N VAL A 291 -12.86 3.57 -20.65
CA VAL A 291 -13.11 4.34 -19.42
C VAL A 291 -14.52 4.08 -18.86
N ILE A 292 -15.43 3.52 -19.64
CA ILE A 292 -16.85 3.32 -19.25
C ILE A 292 -17.02 2.57 -17.92
N PRO A 293 -16.30 1.46 -17.62
CA PRO A 293 -16.49 0.74 -16.35
C PRO A 293 -16.19 1.61 -15.12
N SER A 294 -15.14 2.42 -15.18
CA SER A 294 -14.78 3.35 -14.11
C SER A 294 -15.80 4.46 -13.92
N ALA A 295 -16.52 4.87 -14.97
CA ALA A 295 -17.61 5.83 -14.85
C ALA A 295 -18.81 5.25 -14.07
N PHE A 296 -19.08 3.95 -14.18
CA PHE A 296 -20.10 3.28 -13.35
C PHE A 296 -19.67 3.21 -11.88
N ALA A 297 -18.42 2.81 -11.60
CA ALA A 297 -17.90 2.74 -10.23
C ALA A 297 -17.82 4.12 -9.55
N LEU A 298 -17.49 5.18 -10.30
CA LEU A 298 -17.60 6.57 -9.81
C LEU A 298 -19.06 6.98 -9.56
N GLY A 299 -19.98 6.55 -10.43
CA GLY A 299 -21.40 6.88 -10.36
C GLY A 299 -22.12 6.31 -9.13
N SER A 300 -21.63 5.21 -8.53
CA SER A 300 -22.18 4.69 -7.28
C SER A 300 -21.76 5.49 -6.04
N GLY A 301 -20.79 6.41 -6.16
CA GLY A 301 -20.29 7.27 -5.09
C GLY A 301 -19.51 6.54 -3.98
N ARG A 302 -19.71 5.23 -3.85
CA ARG A 302 -19.06 4.34 -2.89
C ARG A 302 -17.95 3.50 -3.52
N PHE A 303 -17.64 3.69 -4.81
CA PHE A 303 -16.65 2.87 -5.56
C PHE A 303 -16.93 1.37 -5.42
N ASP A 304 -18.21 1.00 -5.42
CA ASP A 304 -18.70 -0.38 -5.26
C ASP A 304 -18.17 -1.11 -4.00
N THR A 305 -17.75 -0.37 -2.97
CA THR A 305 -17.35 -0.92 -1.66
C THR A 305 -18.51 -1.63 -0.95
N PRO A 306 -18.24 -2.62 -0.06
CA PRO A 306 -19.27 -3.33 0.70
C PRO A 306 -20.06 -2.41 1.64
N GLN A 307 -21.31 -2.75 1.97
CA GLN A 307 -22.14 -1.98 2.93
C GLN A 307 -21.90 -2.38 4.39
N THR A 308 -21.43 -3.60 4.61
CA THR A 308 -21.07 -4.15 5.94
C THR A 308 -19.67 -4.70 5.83
N THR A 309 -18.79 -4.31 6.74
CA THR A 309 -17.41 -4.80 6.80
C THR A 309 -17.27 -5.91 7.84
N LEU A 310 -16.20 -6.70 7.76
CA LEU A 310 -15.87 -7.65 8.82
C LEU A 310 -15.54 -6.96 10.15
N ILE A 311 -15.09 -5.70 10.12
CA ILE A 311 -14.86 -4.87 11.31
C ILE A 311 -16.17 -4.62 12.06
N ASP A 312 -17.24 -4.26 11.36
CA ASP A 312 -18.58 -4.01 11.95
C ASP A 312 -19.16 -5.26 12.64
N LEU A 313 -18.76 -6.45 12.18
CA LEU A 313 -19.18 -7.74 12.71
C LEU A 313 -18.29 -8.20 13.88
N LEU A 314 -17.00 -7.83 13.89
CA LEU A 314 -16.10 -8.05 15.02
C LEU A 314 -16.38 -7.15 16.22
N GLY A 315 -16.89 -5.94 15.98
CA GLY A 315 -17.38 -5.06 17.05
C GLY A 315 -18.59 -5.61 17.83
N GLN A 316 -19.03 -6.83 17.52
CA GLN A 316 -20.05 -7.58 18.26
C GLN A 316 -19.44 -8.59 19.26
N LEU A 317 -18.13 -8.85 19.19
CA LEU A 317 -17.43 -9.65 20.20
C LEU A 317 -17.30 -8.85 21.52
N PRO A 318 -17.29 -9.51 22.69
CA PRO A 318 -17.14 -8.80 23.96
C PRO A 318 -15.80 -8.08 24.09
N ASP A 319 -15.79 -6.83 24.53
CA ASP A 319 -14.56 -6.10 24.85
C ASP A 319 -13.81 -6.79 26.01
N GLY A 320 -12.49 -6.99 25.89
CA GLY A 320 -11.66 -7.61 26.93
C GLY A 320 -11.47 -6.78 28.21
N SER A 321 -12.15 -5.63 28.32
CA SER A 321 -12.15 -4.79 29.52
C SER A 321 -12.75 -5.49 30.76
N THR A 322 -13.67 -6.43 30.55
CA THR A 322 -14.40 -7.11 31.64
C THR A 322 -13.82 -8.49 31.97
N ASP A 323 -13.58 -9.32 30.95
CA ASP A 323 -13.06 -10.69 31.13
C ASP A 323 -11.51 -10.78 31.06
N GLY A 324 -10.85 -9.67 30.70
CA GLY A 324 -9.40 -9.58 30.47
C GLY A 324 -8.99 -9.80 29.02
N SER A 325 -7.82 -9.27 28.68
CA SER A 325 -7.42 -9.15 27.28
C SER A 325 -7.18 -10.48 26.58
N TYR A 326 -7.74 -10.68 25.39
CA TYR A 326 -7.68 -11.91 24.61
C TYR A 326 -7.26 -11.70 23.15
N ARG A 327 -7.08 -12.82 22.44
CA ARG A 327 -6.78 -12.90 21.02
C ARG A 327 -7.81 -13.70 20.24
N VAL A 328 -7.92 -13.36 18.97
CA VAL A 328 -8.72 -14.04 17.96
C VAL A 328 -7.78 -14.75 16.99
N LEU A 329 -7.98 -16.04 16.80
CA LEU A 329 -7.26 -16.88 15.83
C LEU A 329 -8.13 -17.07 14.59
N TRP A 330 -7.73 -16.46 13.50
CA TRP A 330 -8.36 -16.61 12.19
C TRP A 330 -7.78 -17.85 11.50
N VAL A 331 -8.62 -18.75 10.97
CA VAL A 331 -8.15 -19.95 10.24
C VAL A 331 -9.06 -20.20 9.03
N GLY A 332 -8.49 -20.31 7.82
CA GLY A 332 -9.30 -20.55 6.62
C GLY A 332 -8.51 -20.45 5.33
N ASP A 333 -9.22 -20.21 4.22
CA ASP A 333 -8.59 -19.82 2.96
C ASP A 333 -7.98 -18.42 3.12
N GLN A 334 -6.72 -18.27 2.69
CA GLN A 334 -5.95 -17.04 2.81
C GLN A 334 -6.58 -15.82 2.13
N ARG A 335 -7.52 -16.01 1.20
CA ARG A 335 -8.23 -14.92 0.51
C ARG A 335 -9.22 -14.18 1.42
N VAL A 336 -9.75 -14.85 2.45
CA VAL A 336 -10.80 -14.32 3.35
C VAL A 336 -10.31 -14.08 4.78
N VAL A 337 -9.06 -14.45 5.11
CA VAL A 337 -8.45 -14.11 6.39
C VAL A 337 -8.07 -12.62 6.40
N PRO A 338 -8.52 -11.82 7.38
CA PRO A 338 -8.48 -10.36 7.29
C PRO A 338 -7.20 -9.71 7.87
N ALA A 339 -6.17 -10.51 8.12
CA ALA A 339 -4.91 -10.09 8.71
C ALA A 339 -3.75 -10.86 8.05
N ALA A 340 -2.51 -10.48 8.35
CA ALA A 340 -1.33 -11.05 7.74
C ALA A 340 -1.23 -12.56 7.98
N VAL A 341 -1.40 -13.33 6.90
CA VAL A 341 -1.53 -14.78 6.90
C VAL A 341 -0.19 -15.50 7.03
N SER A 342 -0.16 -16.48 7.93
CA SER A 342 0.86 -17.53 8.00
C SER A 342 0.31 -18.84 7.42
N PRO A 343 0.96 -19.44 6.40
CA PRO A 343 0.49 -20.70 5.83
C PRO A 343 0.67 -21.87 6.82
N VAL A 344 -0.35 -22.71 6.96
CA VAL A 344 -0.28 -24.00 7.67
C VAL A 344 0.02 -25.12 6.67
N ARG A 345 -0.82 -25.20 5.64
CA ARG A 345 -0.81 -26.21 4.57
C ARG A 345 -1.42 -25.62 3.30
N ALA A 346 -1.36 -26.34 2.19
CA ALA A 346 -2.03 -25.92 0.95
C ALA A 346 -3.51 -25.59 1.21
N GLY A 347 -3.91 -24.35 0.95
CA GLY A 347 -5.27 -23.85 1.13
C GLY A 347 -5.71 -23.52 2.56
N VAL A 348 -4.85 -23.70 3.58
CA VAL A 348 -5.15 -23.25 4.94
C VAL A 348 -4.04 -22.36 5.47
N ALA A 349 -4.42 -21.12 5.78
CA ALA A 349 -3.59 -20.17 6.50
C ALA A 349 -4.27 -19.76 7.82
N TYR A 350 -3.48 -19.20 8.72
CA TYR A 350 -3.97 -18.58 9.95
C TYR A 350 -3.41 -17.17 10.13
N ALA A 351 -4.12 -16.35 10.88
CA ALA A 351 -3.62 -15.08 11.39
C ALA A 351 -4.10 -14.90 12.83
N MET A 352 -3.42 -14.06 13.61
CA MET A 352 -3.79 -13.80 15.00
C MET A 352 -3.92 -12.30 15.22
N THR A 353 -5.02 -11.88 15.82
CA THR A 353 -5.29 -10.47 16.16
C THR A 353 -5.64 -10.37 17.63
N ASP A 354 -5.40 -9.22 18.24
CA ASP A 354 -5.87 -8.93 19.59
C ASP A 354 -7.31 -8.37 19.53
N GLU A 355 -7.94 -8.17 20.68
CA GLU A 355 -9.33 -7.71 20.82
C GLU A 355 -9.63 -6.30 20.31
N GLU A 356 -8.61 -5.44 20.17
CA GLU A 356 -8.75 -4.05 19.70
C GLU A 356 -9.23 -3.93 18.24
N GLY A 357 -9.50 -5.06 17.58
CA GLY A 357 -10.13 -5.16 16.27
C GLY A 357 -9.13 -5.28 15.12
N LEU A 358 -9.67 -5.13 13.90
CA LEU A 358 -8.90 -5.10 12.67
C LEU A 358 -8.66 -3.65 12.26
N ASP A 359 -7.39 -3.29 12.14
CA ASP A 359 -6.94 -2.09 11.45
C ASP A 359 -5.96 -2.50 10.33
N VAL A 360 -5.48 -1.51 9.55
CA VAL A 360 -4.50 -1.83 8.50
C VAL A 360 -3.13 -2.22 9.07
N SER A 361 -2.83 -1.96 10.35
CA SER A 361 -1.58 -2.47 10.94
C SER A 361 -1.54 -4.00 10.95
N ARG A 362 -2.70 -4.66 11.03
CA ARG A 362 -2.83 -6.12 10.96
C ARG A 362 -2.53 -6.72 9.58
N THR A 363 -2.40 -5.94 8.50
CA THR A 363 -2.04 -6.49 7.17
C THR A 363 -0.54 -6.72 6.98
N TRP A 364 0.33 -6.20 7.86
CA TRP A 364 1.77 -6.42 7.76
C TRP A 364 2.21 -7.79 8.28
N ALA A 365 3.01 -8.48 7.47
CA ALA A 365 3.60 -9.78 7.80
C ALA A 365 4.33 -9.73 9.16
N THR A 366 3.70 -10.36 10.16
CA THR A 366 4.26 -10.57 11.50
C THR A 366 5.58 -11.34 11.38
N PRO A 367 6.67 -10.91 12.05
CA PRO A 367 7.94 -11.62 12.01
C PRO A 367 7.77 -13.10 12.38
N PRO A 368 8.52 -14.05 11.76
CA PRO A 368 8.38 -15.47 12.07
C PRO A 368 8.52 -15.82 13.55
N GLU A 369 9.35 -15.07 14.29
CA GLU A 369 9.56 -15.20 15.74
C GLU A 369 8.31 -14.85 16.57
N ALA A 370 7.42 -14.01 16.04
CA ALA A 370 6.16 -13.61 16.67
C ALA A 370 4.96 -14.48 16.23
N ASN A 371 5.15 -15.40 15.28
CA ASN A 371 4.19 -16.47 14.94
C ASN A 371 4.58 -17.74 15.72
N PRO A 372 3.91 -18.09 16.84
CA PRO A 372 4.44 -19.11 17.72
C PRO A 372 4.38 -20.49 17.07
N PRO A 373 5.48 -21.28 17.06
CA PRO A 373 5.47 -22.65 16.54
C PRO A 373 4.41 -23.54 17.21
N ALA A 374 4.03 -23.21 18.44
CA ALA A 374 2.96 -23.86 19.20
C ALA A 374 1.56 -23.67 18.60
N ILE A 375 1.24 -22.53 17.97
CA ILE A 375 -0.04 -22.31 17.29
C ILE A 375 -0.14 -23.23 16.07
N ARG A 376 0.91 -23.27 15.24
CA ARG A 376 0.95 -24.21 14.11
C ARG A 376 0.86 -25.66 14.59
N ALA A 377 1.60 -26.05 15.62
CA ALA A 377 1.53 -27.39 16.19
C ALA A 377 0.13 -27.75 16.74
N ALA A 378 -0.63 -26.79 17.27
CA ALA A 378 -2.02 -27.00 17.68
C ALA A 378 -2.95 -27.20 16.46
N LEU A 379 -2.77 -26.40 15.40
CA LEU A 379 -3.52 -26.54 14.14
C LEU A 379 -3.19 -27.85 13.41
N ASP A 380 -1.93 -28.29 13.44
CA ASP A 380 -1.52 -29.61 12.95
C ASP A 380 -2.15 -30.72 13.81
N ALA A 381 -2.18 -30.57 15.13
CA ALA A 381 -2.78 -31.56 16.02
C ALA A 381 -4.29 -31.73 15.78
N ILE A 382 -5.02 -30.63 15.52
CA ILE A 382 -6.42 -30.63 15.04
C ILE A 382 -6.50 -31.37 13.69
N ALA A 383 -5.70 -30.96 12.70
CA ALA A 383 -5.77 -31.50 11.34
C ALA A 383 -5.44 -33.00 11.23
N PHE A 384 -4.58 -33.51 12.11
CA PHE A 384 -4.25 -34.95 12.20
C PHE A 384 -5.19 -35.74 13.15
N GLY A 385 -6.18 -35.09 13.78
CA GLY A 385 -7.06 -35.74 14.77
C GLY A 385 -6.31 -36.28 16.00
N SER A 386 -5.11 -35.77 16.29
CA SER A 386 -4.27 -36.24 17.41
C SER A 386 -4.62 -35.58 18.75
N THR A 387 -5.57 -34.64 18.75
CA THR A 387 -6.21 -34.06 19.93
C THR A 387 -7.70 -33.83 19.69
N THR A 388 -8.49 -33.98 20.75
CA THR A 388 -9.89 -33.54 20.86
C THR A 388 -10.03 -32.41 21.90
N ARG A 389 -8.90 -31.77 22.26
CA ARG A 389 -8.77 -30.71 23.26
C ARG A 389 -7.76 -29.66 22.81
N ALA A 390 -7.93 -29.13 21.60
CA ALA A 390 -7.04 -28.13 21.04
C ALA A 390 -7.18 -26.74 21.69
N GLY A 391 -8.34 -26.41 22.26
CA GLY A 391 -8.54 -25.16 23.01
C GLY A 391 -7.52 -24.99 24.14
N ARG A 392 -7.21 -26.08 24.87
CA ARG A 392 -6.15 -26.12 25.89
C ARG A 392 -4.72 -25.92 25.34
N LEU A 393 -4.47 -26.24 24.07
CA LEU A 393 -3.17 -25.97 23.41
C LEU A 393 -3.04 -24.50 23.01
N LEU A 394 -4.16 -23.87 22.63
CA LEU A 394 -4.25 -22.47 22.23
C LEU A 394 -4.37 -21.51 23.43
N ALA A 395 -4.90 -21.99 24.57
CA ALA A 395 -5.17 -21.20 25.76
C ALA A 395 -3.97 -20.41 26.33
N PRO A 396 -2.72 -20.95 26.41
CA PRO A 396 -1.56 -20.16 26.84
C PRO A 396 -1.25 -18.93 25.97
N TRP A 397 -1.77 -18.88 24.74
CA TRP A 397 -1.60 -17.76 23.80
C TRP A 397 -2.73 -16.73 23.86
N ALA A 398 -3.60 -16.86 24.87
CA ALA A 398 -4.81 -16.06 25.08
C ALA A 398 -5.83 -16.09 23.94
N VAL A 399 -5.79 -17.14 23.10
CA VAL A 399 -6.81 -17.35 22.05
C VAL A 399 -8.14 -17.71 22.71
N ARG A 400 -9.07 -16.75 22.75
CA ARG A 400 -10.45 -16.94 23.21
C ARG A 400 -11.36 -17.35 22.06
N TYR A 401 -11.19 -16.77 20.88
CA TYR A 401 -12.03 -17.09 19.71
C TYR A 401 -11.20 -17.67 18.58
N VAL A 402 -11.71 -18.73 17.96
CA VAL A 402 -11.23 -19.26 16.68
C VAL A 402 -12.30 -18.94 15.63
N ILE A 403 -11.95 -18.18 14.61
CA ILE A 403 -12.90 -17.73 13.58
C ILE A 403 -12.51 -18.31 12.22
N VAL A 404 -13.48 -18.92 11.55
CA VAL A 404 -13.35 -19.40 10.17
C VAL A 404 -14.12 -18.44 9.25
N PRO A 405 -13.44 -17.46 8.63
CA PRO A 405 -14.06 -16.60 7.63
C PRO A 405 -14.33 -17.38 6.35
N ILE A 406 -15.49 -17.11 5.74
CA ILE A 406 -15.94 -17.72 4.47
C ILE A 406 -16.18 -16.64 3.40
N VAL A 407 -16.33 -15.39 3.82
CA VAL A 407 -16.69 -14.24 2.98
C VAL A 407 -15.78 -13.06 3.34
N ASP A 408 -15.06 -12.49 2.36
CA ASP A 408 -14.28 -11.24 2.54
C ASP A 408 -15.18 -9.98 2.48
N GLY A 409 -16.39 -10.13 1.93
CA GLY A 409 -17.40 -9.09 1.77
C GLY A 409 -17.26 -8.27 0.49
N ALA A 410 -16.16 -8.43 -0.26
CA ALA A 410 -15.81 -7.55 -1.38
C ALA A 410 -15.68 -8.25 -2.74
N VAL A 411 -15.02 -9.41 -2.80
CA VAL A 411 -15.02 -10.32 -3.96
C VAL A 411 -15.99 -11.47 -3.72
N SER A 412 -15.95 -11.99 -2.49
CA SER A 412 -16.78 -13.10 -2.03
C SER A 412 -18.02 -12.52 -1.34
N THR A 413 -19.16 -13.18 -1.47
CA THR A 413 -20.42 -12.73 -0.85
C THR A 413 -21.12 -13.90 -0.15
N SER A 414 -22.13 -13.62 0.67
CA SER A 414 -22.97 -14.70 1.24
C SER A 414 -23.76 -15.51 0.20
N ALA A 415 -23.86 -15.03 -1.05
CA ALA A 415 -24.46 -15.76 -2.17
C ALA A 415 -23.43 -16.54 -3.00
N ASP A 416 -22.15 -16.14 -2.96
CA ASP A 416 -21.01 -16.80 -3.60
C ASP A 416 -19.80 -16.76 -2.65
N PRO A 417 -19.77 -17.66 -1.64
CA PRO A 417 -18.76 -17.67 -0.59
C PRO A 417 -17.52 -18.49 -1.01
N VAL A 418 -16.37 -18.21 -0.39
CA VAL A 418 -15.15 -19.01 -0.66
C VAL A 418 -15.33 -20.43 -0.12
N PRO A 419 -15.00 -21.47 -0.91
CA PRO A 419 -15.06 -22.85 -0.43
C PRO A 419 -14.21 -23.05 0.83
N VAL A 420 -14.86 -23.46 1.92
CA VAL A 420 -14.16 -23.78 3.17
C VAL A 420 -13.21 -24.97 2.93
N PRO A 421 -11.96 -24.92 3.38
CA PRO A 421 -11.03 -26.04 3.26
C PRO A 421 -11.61 -27.33 3.85
N VAL A 422 -11.58 -28.41 3.07
CA VAL A 422 -12.20 -29.70 3.42
C VAL A 422 -11.74 -30.20 4.79
N GLY A 423 -12.71 -30.61 5.62
CA GLY A 423 -12.48 -31.12 6.98
C GLY A 423 -12.10 -30.05 8.02
N LEU A 424 -11.99 -28.76 7.68
CA LEU A 424 -11.61 -27.72 8.62
C LEU A 424 -12.67 -27.51 9.73
N LEU A 425 -13.94 -27.38 9.34
CA LEU A 425 -15.03 -27.19 10.30
C LEU A 425 -15.29 -28.47 11.11
N ASP A 426 -15.25 -29.64 10.47
CA ASP A 426 -15.40 -30.93 11.15
C ASP A 426 -14.34 -31.10 12.24
N ALA A 427 -13.06 -30.89 11.91
CA ALA A 427 -11.96 -31.05 12.86
C ALA A 427 -11.95 -30.02 14.01
N LEU A 428 -12.53 -28.82 13.79
CA LEU A 428 -12.76 -27.82 14.84
C LEU A 428 -13.95 -28.20 15.73
N SER A 429 -15.04 -28.71 15.15
CA SER A 429 -16.22 -29.21 15.86
C SER A 429 -15.95 -30.46 16.70
N ASP A 430 -14.99 -31.29 16.31
CA ASP A 430 -14.51 -32.46 17.08
C ASP A 430 -13.76 -32.07 18.39
N GLN A 431 -13.47 -30.79 18.61
CA GLN A 431 -12.76 -30.31 19.81
C GLN A 431 -13.72 -30.07 20.99
N LEU A 432 -13.57 -30.85 22.05
CA LEU A 432 -14.43 -30.81 23.25
C LEU A 432 -14.34 -29.51 24.07
N ASP A 433 -13.33 -28.68 23.81
CA ASP A 433 -13.07 -27.41 24.47
C ASP A 433 -13.25 -26.18 23.56
N LEU A 434 -13.65 -26.38 22.29
CA LEU A 434 -14.11 -25.32 21.40
C LEU A 434 -15.65 -25.40 21.29
N ALA A 435 -16.33 -24.28 21.50
CA ALA A 435 -17.79 -24.21 21.46
C ALA A 435 -18.23 -23.26 20.35
N GLU A 436 -18.99 -23.75 19.37
CA GLU A 436 -19.60 -22.89 18.36
C GLU A 436 -20.60 -21.93 19.04
N VAL A 437 -20.39 -20.62 18.87
CA VAL A 437 -21.23 -19.56 19.48
C VAL A 437 -21.97 -18.73 18.42
N TYR A 438 -21.50 -18.75 17.18
CA TYR A 438 -22.05 -17.93 16.09
C TYR A 438 -21.78 -18.59 14.73
N SER A 439 -22.83 -18.69 13.90
CA SER A 439 -22.79 -19.41 12.61
C SER A 439 -23.78 -18.85 11.57
N PRO A 440 -23.50 -17.70 10.93
CA PRO A 440 -24.27 -17.10 9.85
C PRO A 440 -23.52 -17.23 8.50
N PRO A 441 -24.07 -16.75 7.36
CA PRO A 441 -23.51 -17.04 6.03
C PRO A 441 -22.27 -16.19 5.67
N ASN A 442 -21.35 -15.98 6.61
CA ASN A 442 -20.18 -15.11 6.48
C ASN A 442 -18.95 -15.62 7.27
N PHE A 443 -19.11 -16.09 8.51
CA PHE A 443 -18.04 -16.74 9.27
C PHE A 443 -18.57 -17.62 10.43
N VAL A 444 -17.81 -18.64 10.83
CA VAL A 444 -18.12 -19.48 12.01
C VAL A 444 -17.20 -19.09 13.16
N VAL A 445 -17.74 -18.92 14.37
CA VAL A 445 -16.98 -18.59 15.60
C VAL A 445 -17.06 -19.72 16.61
N TYR A 446 -15.89 -20.17 17.05
CA TYR A 446 -15.73 -21.06 18.19
C TYR A 446 -15.12 -20.30 19.38
N GLU A 447 -15.76 -20.31 20.54
CA GLU A 447 -15.17 -19.88 21.81
C GLU A 447 -14.39 -21.04 22.44
N ASN A 448 -13.12 -20.80 22.71
CA ASN A 448 -12.25 -21.68 23.47
C ASN A 448 -12.61 -21.60 24.96
N ARG A 449 -13.31 -22.61 25.48
CA ARG A 449 -13.72 -22.66 26.89
C ARG A 449 -12.56 -22.82 27.88
N ALA A 450 -11.37 -23.18 27.39
CA ALA A 450 -10.17 -23.36 28.21
C ALA A 450 -9.25 -22.12 28.23
N TRP A 451 -9.65 -21.00 27.62
CA TRP A 451 -8.81 -19.82 27.42
C TRP A 451 -8.29 -19.19 28.73
N VAL A 452 -7.17 -18.45 28.61
CA VAL A 452 -6.51 -17.70 29.69
C VAL A 452 -6.29 -16.26 29.22
N PRO A 453 -6.60 -15.22 30.03
CA PRO A 453 -6.33 -13.84 29.63
C PRO A 453 -4.83 -13.56 29.47
N THR A 454 -4.50 -12.72 28.49
CA THR A 454 -3.12 -12.36 28.06
C THR A 454 -2.24 -11.91 29.22
N ARG A 455 -2.82 -11.22 30.20
CA ARG A 455 -2.22 -10.87 31.49
C ARG A 455 -3.15 -11.40 32.58
N SER A 456 -2.69 -12.34 33.40
CA SER A 456 -3.56 -12.97 34.41
C SER A 456 -2.80 -13.58 35.60
N ILE A 457 -3.49 -13.80 36.73
CA ILE A 457 -3.05 -14.76 37.75
C ILE A 457 -3.66 -16.11 37.42
N LEU A 458 -2.82 -17.13 37.25
CA LEU A 458 -3.27 -18.50 37.01
C LEU A 458 -3.92 -19.10 38.26
N THR A 459 -4.91 -19.96 38.05
CA THR A 459 -5.45 -20.84 39.10
C THR A 459 -4.35 -21.77 39.64
N ASN A 460 -4.56 -22.40 40.80
CA ASN A 460 -3.60 -23.38 41.34
C ASN A 460 -3.30 -24.54 40.36
N ALA A 461 -4.29 -24.95 39.57
CA ALA A 461 -4.13 -25.95 38.51
C ALA A 461 -3.26 -25.40 37.37
N GLY A 462 -3.59 -24.21 36.85
CA GLY A 462 -2.81 -23.54 35.81
C GLY A 462 -1.37 -23.23 36.23
N ALA A 463 -1.15 -22.80 37.48
CA ALA A 463 0.17 -22.55 38.04
C ALA A 463 1.04 -23.82 38.09
N SER A 464 0.46 -24.97 38.47
CA SER A 464 1.11 -26.28 38.40
C SER A 464 1.44 -26.67 36.95
N ALA A 465 0.44 -26.63 36.06
CA ALA A 465 0.59 -26.94 34.65
C ALA A 465 1.65 -26.06 33.94
N SER A 466 1.77 -24.78 34.33
CA SER A 466 2.74 -23.83 33.78
C SER A 466 4.20 -24.26 33.93
N ARG A 467 4.51 -25.16 34.88
CA ARG A 467 5.85 -25.70 35.11
C ARG A 467 6.19 -26.87 34.19
N THR A 468 5.19 -27.41 33.48
CA THR A 468 5.34 -28.49 32.50
C THR A 468 5.36 -27.94 31.08
N ALA A 469 5.81 -28.75 30.13
CA ALA A 469 5.90 -28.40 28.72
C ALA A 469 5.36 -29.54 27.83
N GLY A 470 4.87 -29.19 26.65
CA GLY A 470 4.42 -30.13 25.62
C GLY A 470 2.91 -30.30 25.54
N ALA A 471 2.43 -30.59 24.33
CA ALA A 471 1.00 -30.62 24.00
C ALA A 471 0.20 -31.64 24.83
N ALA A 472 0.77 -32.82 25.12
CA ALA A 472 0.09 -33.85 25.90
C ALA A 472 -0.22 -33.41 27.35
N ALA A 473 0.69 -32.67 28.00
CA ALA A 473 0.48 -32.14 29.35
C ALA A 473 -0.54 -30.99 29.36
N LEU A 474 -0.50 -30.13 28.33
CA LEU A 474 -1.48 -29.06 28.12
C LEU A 474 -2.89 -29.61 27.89
N ALA A 475 -3.06 -30.57 26.97
CA ALA A 475 -4.37 -31.16 26.66
C ALA A 475 -5.05 -31.81 27.89
N GLN A 476 -4.27 -32.31 28.85
CA GLN A 476 -4.79 -32.86 30.11
C GLN A 476 -5.13 -31.78 31.16
N SER A 477 -4.49 -30.61 31.10
CA SER A 477 -4.63 -29.53 32.08
C SER A 477 -5.80 -28.60 31.73
N ASP A 478 -6.67 -28.31 32.72
CA ASP A 478 -7.60 -27.19 32.57
C ASP A 478 -6.96 -25.88 33.03
N LEU A 479 -7.05 -24.85 32.19
CA LEU A 479 -6.46 -23.54 32.43
C LEU A 479 -7.51 -22.44 32.64
N ALA A 480 -8.80 -22.76 32.47
CA ALA A 480 -9.90 -21.82 32.63
C ALA A 480 -9.97 -21.20 34.04
N GLY A 481 -10.58 -20.02 34.14
CA GLY A 481 -10.80 -19.32 35.41
C GLY A 481 -9.58 -18.60 35.98
N ALA A 482 -8.53 -18.38 35.18
CA ALA A 482 -7.45 -17.46 35.53
C ALA A 482 -7.99 -16.03 35.73
N THR A 483 -7.52 -15.33 36.76
CA THR A 483 -8.02 -13.97 37.09
C THR A 483 -7.34 -12.94 36.18
N PRO A 484 -8.09 -12.16 35.38
CA PRO A 484 -7.50 -11.16 34.49
C PRO A 484 -6.85 -10.02 35.29
N LEU A 485 -5.80 -9.43 34.70
CA LEU A 485 -5.09 -8.27 35.24
C LEU A 485 -4.76 -7.28 34.13
N MET A 486 -4.61 -5.99 34.49
CA MET A 486 -4.13 -4.95 33.56
C MET A 486 -4.93 -4.94 32.24
N GLY A 487 -6.27 -5.00 32.34
CA GLY A 487 -7.16 -4.97 31.17
C GLY A 487 -7.07 -3.65 30.42
N GLY A 488 -7.05 -3.69 29.09
CA GLY A 488 -6.91 -2.51 28.22
C GLY A 488 -5.53 -1.84 28.26
N ALA A 489 -4.51 -2.53 28.80
CA ALA A 489 -3.15 -2.03 28.85
C ALA A 489 -2.38 -2.28 27.54
N ASP A 490 -1.71 -1.25 27.02
CA ASP A 490 -0.85 -1.36 25.83
C ASP A 490 0.54 -1.95 26.16
N HIS A 491 1.43 -2.04 25.17
CA HIS A 491 2.82 -2.53 25.36
C HIS A 491 3.87 -1.39 25.26
N ILE A 492 3.41 -0.14 25.32
CA ILE A 492 4.18 1.09 25.12
C ILE A 492 4.63 1.65 26.47
N GLY A 493 3.73 1.60 27.47
CA GLY A 493 3.98 2.08 28.84
C GLY A 493 4.34 0.98 29.86
N PRO A 494 4.69 1.38 31.09
CA PRO A 494 4.67 0.49 32.25
C PRO A 494 3.24 0.37 32.81
N ASP A 495 2.77 -0.86 32.96
CA ASP A 495 1.42 -1.18 33.46
C ASP A 495 1.44 -1.47 34.96
N THR A 496 0.48 -0.96 35.72
CA THR A 496 0.38 -1.21 37.18
C THR A 496 -0.94 -1.85 37.56
N ALA A 497 -0.90 -2.84 38.47
CA ALA A 497 -2.08 -3.45 39.07
C ALA A 497 -1.78 -3.95 40.49
N VAL A 498 -2.79 -3.94 41.35
CA VAL A 498 -2.72 -4.65 42.64
C VAL A 498 -2.97 -6.14 42.37
N VAL A 499 -2.07 -6.99 42.85
CA VAL A 499 -2.09 -8.43 42.58
C VAL A 499 -2.05 -9.25 43.87
N ALA A 500 -2.62 -10.45 43.82
CA ALA A 500 -2.47 -11.45 44.87
C ALA A 500 -1.18 -12.26 44.69
N ALA A 501 -0.77 -12.98 45.74
CA ALA A 501 0.28 -13.99 45.63
C ALA A 501 -0.17 -15.12 44.67
N GLY A 502 0.73 -15.67 43.87
CA GLY A 502 0.41 -16.69 42.87
C GLY A 502 1.36 -16.67 41.67
N THR A 503 0.95 -17.27 40.56
CA THR A 503 1.71 -17.22 39.30
C THR A 503 1.05 -16.22 38.36
N PHE A 504 1.72 -15.09 38.11
CA PHE A 504 1.35 -14.16 37.05
C PHE A 504 1.81 -14.75 35.70
N HIS A 505 0.90 -14.87 34.75
CA HIS A 505 1.17 -15.37 33.40
C HIS A 505 1.01 -14.25 32.38
N LEU A 506 1.90 -14.29 31.37
CA LEU A 506 1.88 -13.39 30.23
C LEU A 506 1.87 -14.24 28.95
N GLY A 507 0.79 -14.13 28.18
CA GLY A 507 0.52 -14.88 26.95
C GLY A 507 1.37 -14.44 25.74
N VAL A 508 2.66 -14.21 25.93
CA VAL A 508 3.65 -13.85 24.90
C VAL A 508 4.79 -14.86 24.91
N PRO A 509 5.58 -15.00 23.81
CA PRO A 509 6.76 -15.85 23.81
C PRO A 509 7.73 -15.44 24.93
N PHE A 510 8.46 -16.39 25.52
CA PHE A 510 9.42 -16.09 26.59
C PHE A 510 10.51 -15.10 26.15
N ASP A 511 10.44 -13.88 26.68
CA ASP A 511 11.44 -12.83 26.46
C ASP A 511 11.87 -12.20 27.80
N ARG A 512 13.18 -12.02 27.98
CA ARG A 512 13.80 -11.40 29.16
C ARG A 512 13.73 -9.87 29.15
N ALA A 513 13.27 -9.25 28.08
CA ALA A 513 13.01 -7.81 28.02
C ALA A 513 11.81 -7.39 28.88
N TRP A 514 10.85 -8.29 29.10
CA TRP A 514 9.75 -8.08 30.05
C TRP A 514 10.25 -8.17 31.50
N ASN A 515 10.02 -7.10 32.26
CA ASN A 515 10.38 -7.00 33.67
C ASN A 515 9.11 -6.78 34.48
N LEU A 516 8.91 -7.58 35.52
CA LEU A 516 7.87 -7.39 36.52
C LEU A 516 8.52 -6.96 37.83
N THR A 517 8.04 -5.90 38.45
CA THR A 517 8.43 -5.49 39.81
C THR A 517 7.22 -5.55 40.74
N LEU A 518 7.40 -6.09 41.95
CA LEU A 518 6.38 -6.14 43.00
C LEU A 518 6.84 -5.20 44.13
N ASP A 519 6.10 -4.12 44.36
CA ASP A 519 6.43 -3.05 45.31
C ASP A 519 7.90 -2.56 45.17
N GLY A 520 8.35 -2.43 43.91
CA GLY A 520 9.72 -2.03 43.54
C GLY A 520 10.77 -3.15 43.51
N THR A 521 10.44 -4.36 43.96
CA THR A 521 11.35 -5.52 43.92
C THR A 521 11.17 -6.32 42.63
N THR A 522 12.22 -6.49 41.83
CA THR A 522 12.15 -7.25 40.57
C THR A 522 11.87 -8.74 40.82
N ILE A 523 10.89 -9.29 40.11
CA ILE A 523 10.57 -10.71 40.09
C ILE A 523 11.22 -11.36 38.85
N THR A 524 11.88 -12.50 39.05
CA THR A 524 12.58 -13.22 37.97
C THR A 524 11.58 -13.86 37.00
N PRO A 525 11.64 -13.60 35.68
CA PRO A 525 10.81 -14.29 34.70
C PRO A 525 11.24 -15.75 34.53
N ARG A 526 10.28 -16.64 34.32
CA ARG A 526 10.51 -18.03 33.91
C ARG A 526 9.65 -18.44 32.69
N PRO A 527 10.04 -19.47 31.94
CA PRO A 527 9.16 -20.09 30.96
C PRO A 527 7.88 -20.63 31.60
N ALA A 528 6.79 -20.60 30.84
CA ALA A 528 5.49 -21.15 31.17
C ALA A 528 4.94 -21.98 30.00
N PHE A 529 4.44 -23.17 30.30
CA PHE A 529 3.86 -24.10 29.32
C PHE A 529 4.83 -24.53 28.20
N GLY A 530 6.14 -24.32 28.40
CA GLY A 530 7.20 -24.61 27.43
C GLY A 530 7.40 -23.57 26.31
N ALA A 531 6.61 -22.49 26.25
CA ALA A 531 6.73 -21.50 25.17
C ALA A 531 6.41 -20.05 25.58
N THR A 532 5.46 -19.86 26.51
CA THR A 532 5.10 -18.53 27.05
C THR A 532 5.92 -18.19 28.30
N MET A 533 5.56 -17.14 29.05
CA MET A 533 6.27 -16.76 30.28
C MET A 533 5.37 -16.49 31.48
N ALA A 534 5.97 -16.64 32.66
CA ALA A 534 5.32 -16.36 33.94
C ALA A 534 6.33 -15.80 34.96
N PHE A 535 5.77 -15.20 36.01
CA PHE A 535 6.46 -14.68 37.18
C PHE A 535 5.78 -15.26 38.43
N ASP A 536 6.53 -15.82 39.36
CA ASP A 536 5.97 -16.34 40.61
C ASP A 536 6.03 -15.24 41.69
N LEU A 537 4.86 -14.77 42.11
CA LEU A 537 4.65 -13.70 43.08
C LEU A 537 4.60 -14.29 44.50
N PRO A 538 5.57 -14.00 45.38
CA PRO A 538 5.65 -14.60 46.71
C PRO A 538 4.63 -14.02 47.71
N ALA A 539 4.12 -12.82 47.42
CA ALA A 539 3.14 -12.09 48.22
C ALA A 539 2.22 -11.30 47.28
N GLY A 540 1.10 -10.79 47.80
CA GLY A 540 0.32 -9.76 47.12
C GLY A 540 0.94 -8.37 47.33
N GLY A 541 0.69 -7.46 46.40
CA GLY A 541 1.30 -6.12 46.37
C GLY A 541 0.99 -5.37 45.08
N THR A 542 1.70 -4.27 44.82
CA THR A 542 1.56 -3.51 43.56
C THR A 542 2.56 -4.04 42.54
N ALA A 543 2.07 -4.71 41.50
CA ALA A 543 2.89 -5.19 40.41
C ALA A 543 2.97 -4.16 39.28
N THR A 544 4.19 -3.87 38.81
CA THR A 544 4.46 -3.06 37.61
C THR A 544 5.10 -3.93 36.53
N LEU A 545 4.50 -4.02 35.34
CA LEU A 545 5.04 -4.72 34.18
C LEU A 545 5.60 -3.71 33.16
N GLU A 546 6.84 -3.89 32.70
CA GLU A 546 7.50 -3.01 31.72
C GLU A 546 8.26 -3.84 30.67
N HIS A 547 8.11 -3.51 29.38
CA HIS A 547 8.95 -4.07 28.31
C HIS A 547 10.16 -3.17 27.99
N ARG A 548 11.37 -3.64 28.30
CA ARG A 548 12.59 -2.85 28.15
C ARG A 548 13.22 -2.96 26.76
N THR A 549 12.98 -1.97 25.90
CA THR A 549 13.65 -1.87 24.60
C THR A 549 15.17 -1.77 24.73
N SER A 550 15.90 -2.66 24.04
CA SER A 550 17.37 -2.64 23.99
C SER A 550 17.95 -1.28 23.54
N GLY A 551 19.02 -0.84 24.20
CA GLY A 551 19.76 0.38 23.83
C GLY A 551 20.33 0.33 22.41
N ILE A 552 20.67 -0.86 21.91
CA ILE A 552 21.10 -1.05 20.51
C ILE A 552 19.97 -0.71 19.56
N ARG A 553 18.74 -1.18 19.83
CA ARG A 553 17.55 -0.88 19.00
C ARG A 553 17.28 0.63 18.97
N ARG A 554 17.39 1.33 20.11
CA ARG A 554 17.26 2.80 20.19
C ARG A 554 18.33 3.51 19.34
N PHE A 555 19.59 3.08 19.42
CA PHE A 555 20.67 3.62 18.59
C PHE A 555 20.44 3.38 17.08
N THR A 556 20.02 2.18 16.69
CA THR A 556 19.71 1.85 15.29
C THR A 556 18.58 2.74 14.76
N LEU A 557 17.52 2.96 15.53
CA LEU A 557 16.42 3.86 15.15
C LEU A 557 16.90 5.31 14.95
N ILE A 558 17.80 5.82 15.81
CA ILE A 558 18.39 7.15 15.64
C ILE A 558 19.21 7.24 14.34
N VAL A 559 20.06 6.25 14.06
CA VAL A 559 20.86 6.19 12.82
C VAL A 559 19.96 6.11 11.59
N GLN A 560 18.90 5.30 11.64
CA GLN A 560 17.89 5.18 10.59
C GLN A 560 17.18 6.52 10.35
N SER A 561 16.72 7.22 11.40
CA SER A 561 16.11 8.55 11.29
C SER A 561 17.05 9.58 10.67
N ILE A 562 18.35 9.55 11.01
CA ILE A 562 19.36 10.43 10.40
C ILE A 562 19.54 10.09 8.91
N ALA A 563 19.57 8.81 8.53
CA ALA A 563 19.67 8.40 7.14
C ALA A 563 18.48 8.89 6.29
N TRP A 564 17.25 8.75 6.82
CA TRP A 564 16.03 9.30 6.21
C TRP A 564 16.12 10.81 6.00
N LEU A 565 16.55 11.55 7.04
CA LEU A 565 16.73 13.00 6.96
C LEU A 565 17.78 13.38 5.90
N LEU A 566 18.92 12.68 5.83
CA LEU A 566 19.97 12.95 4.84
C LEU A 566 19.48 12.72 3.39
N VAL A 567 18.70 11.68 3.14
CA VAL A 567 18.13 11.42 1.80
C VAL A 567 17.06 12.46 1.44
N ALA A 568 16.20 12.85 2.39
CA ALA A 568 15.23 13.93 2.20
C ALA A 568 15.92 15.28 1.90
N LEU A 569 17.00 15.61 2.62
CA LEU A 569 17.81 16.80 2.35
C LEU A 569 18.48 16.73 0.97
N ALA A 570 18.98 15.57 0.54
CA ALA A 570 19.56 15.38 -0.80
C ALA A 570 18.52 15.51 -1.93
N ALA A 571 17.26 15.12 -1.70
CA ALA A 571 16.15 15.29 -2.64
C ALA A 571 15.63 16.75 -2.71
N SER A 572 15.81 17.52 -1.63
CA SER A 572 15.35 18.89 -1.52
C SER A 572 16.06 19.86 -2.49
N SER A 573 15.42 20.99 -2.81
CA SER A 573 16.08 22.14 -3.46
C SER A 573 16.76 23.09 -2.46
N THR A 574 16.69 22.83 -1.14
CA THR A 574 17.06 23.83 -0.14
C THR A 574 18.53 24.17 -0.24
N ARG A 575 18.80 25.37 -0.78
CA ARG A 575 20.15 25.93 -0.86
C ARG A 575 20.58 26.26 0.57
N PHE A 576 21.27 25.34 1.25
CA PHE A 576 22.12 25.69 2.38
C PHE A 576 23.22 26.63 1.88
N ARG A 577 22.89 27.92 1.79
CA ARG A 577 23.85 29.02 1.70
C ARG A 577 24.61 29.04 3.01
N ALA A 578 25.59 28.14 3.14
CA ALA A 578 26.67 28.31 4.08
C ALA A 578 27.24 29.70 3.83
N ARG A 579 27.00 30.64 4.76
CA ARG A 579 27.59 31.98 4.78
C ARG A 579 29.09 31.78 4.95
N ARG A 580 29.80 31.46 3.86
CA ARG A 580 31.25 31.46 3.80
C ARG A 580 31.70 32.88 4.07
N TRP A 581 32.04 33.15 5.33
CA TRP A 581 32.84 34.29 5.74
C TRP A 581 34.18 34.19 5.00
N ARG A 582 34.23 34.68 3.76
CA ARG A 582 35.50 34.96 3.10
C ARG A 582 36.15 36.05 3.91
N ARG A 583 37.22 35.70 4.64
CA ARG A 583 38.14 36.67 5.23
C ARG A 583 38.54 37.64 4.12
N ARG A 584 38.40 38.95 4.35
CA ARG A 584 38.97 39.97 3.46
C ARG A 584 40.49 39.82 3.52
N ALA A 585 41.07 39.17 2.52
CA ALA A 585 42.49 39.32 2.25
C ALA A 585 42.67 40.66 1.54
N VAL A 586 42.99 41.70 2.31
CA VAL A 586 43.46 42.97 1.74
C VAL A 586 44.87 42.75 1.21
N ARG A 587 45.08 43.05 -0.07
CA ARG A 587 46.40 43.48 -0.55
C ARG A 587 46.26 44.41 -1.73
N SER A 588 46.99 45.52 -1.65
CA SER A 588 47.43 46.38 -2.76
C SER A 588 47.97 45.53 -3.92
N GLU A 589 48.03 45.98 -5.17
CA GLU A 589 48.17 47.36 -5.67
C GLU A 589 47.84 47.40 -7.18
N LEU A 590 47.22 48.47 -7.68
CA LEU A 590 47.66 49.29 -8.84
C LEU A 590 46.54 50.22 -9.34
N THR A 591 46.96 51.33 -9.95
CA THR A 591 46.21 52.58 -10.14
C THR A 591 45.31 52.64 -11.38
N PRO A 592 44.34 53.59 -11.43
CA PRO A 592 43.36 53.70 -12.52
C PRO A 592 43.85 54.60 -13.66
N VAL A 593 43.34 54.34 -14.88
CA VAL A 593 43.27 55.33 -15.96
C VAL A 593 41.87 55.27 -16.58
N LEU A 594 41.10 56.34 -16.40
CA LEU A 594 39.93 56.68 -17.19
C LEU A 594 40.34 57.79 -18.14
N THR A 595 40.04 57.67 -19.43
CA THR A 595 40.08 58.77 -20.39
C THR A 595 38.68 59.03 -20.91
N LEU A 596 38.26 60.30 -20.83
CA LEU A 596 36.99 60.80 -21.35
C LEU A 596 37.25 61.64 -22.60
N GLU A 597 36.48 61.34 -23.64
CA GLU A 597 35.78 62.28 -24.52
C GLU A 597 36.55 63.31 -25.36
N SER A 598 36.28 63.31 -26.68
CA SER A 598 36.51 64.46 -27.56
C SER A 598 35.47 64.54 -28.70
N VAL A 599 34.54 65.47 -28.53
CA VAL A 599 33.81 66.33 -29.49
C VAL A 599 34.07 66.16 -31.00
N ALA A 600 32.98 66.14 -31.79
CA ALA A 600 32.95 66.18 -33.27
C ALA A 600 33.08 67.61 -33.86
N PRO A 601 33.32 67.78 -35.19
CA PRO A 601 32.18 68.11 -36.06
C PRO A 601 32.25 67.64 -37.55
N ALA A 602 31.06 67.62 -38.18
CA ALA A 602 30.71 67.85 -39.60
C ALA A 602 31.36 67.04 -40.76
N ASP A 603 30.54 66.28 -41.50
CA ASP A 603 30.11 66.66 -42.87
C ASP A 603 28.89 65.82 -43.36
N GLN A 604 28.15 66.35 -44.34
CA GLN A 604 26.98 65.77 -45.07
C GLN A 604 27.16 66.03 -46.58
N PRO A 605 26.39 65.42 -47.53
CA PRO A 605 25.19 64.57 -47.43
C PRO A 605 25.49 63.11 -47.92
N ALA A 606 24.64 62.24 -48.51
CA ALA A 606 23.28 62.32 -49.09
C ALA A 606 22.59 60.93 -49.19
N ASP A 607 21.45 60.90 -49.91
CA ASP A 607 20.74 59.80 -50.57
C ASP A 607 20.15 58.62 -49.74
N GLU A 608 18.82 58.70 -49.57
CA GLU A 608 17.83 57.62 -49.47
C GLU A 608 17.68 56.83 -50.81
N PRO A 609 16.91 55.71 -50.93
CA PRO A 609 15.92 55.17 -49.98
C PRO A 609 15.94 53.64 -49.70
N ALA A 610 15.22 53.29 -48.62
CA ALA A 610 14.40 52.08 -48.39
C ALA A 610 14.80 50.70 -48.98
N ASP A 611 14.93 49.73 -48.08
CA ASP A 611 14.11 48.50 -48.19
C ASP A 611 13.77 47.92 -46.80
N GLN A 612 12.66 47.16 -46.71
CA GLN A 612 12.16 46.56 -45.47
C GLN A 612 12.75 45.16 -45.23
N ALA A 613 13.42 44.94 -44.11
CA ALA A 613 13.80 43.61 -43.64
C ALA A 613 13.45 43.41 -42.16
N VAL A 614 12.79 42.29 -41.86
CA VAL A 614 12.33 41.93 -40.51
C VAL A 614 13.52 41.42 -39.70
N ASP A 615 13.78 42.06 -38.55
CA ASP A 615 14.93 41.70 -37.71
C ASP A 615 14.62 40.48 -36.81
N VAL A 616 15.53 39.51 -36.81
CA VAL A 616 15.38 38.24 -36.08
C VAL A 616 15.98 38.39 -34.69
N VAL A 617 15.14 38.73 -33.71
CA VAL A 617 15.59 38.86 -32.32
C VAL A 617 15.85 37.48 -31.71
N ASN A 618 17.13 37.11 -31.64
CA ASN A 618 17.64 35.94 -30.94
C ASN A 618 17.66 36.18 -29.42
N VAL A 619 16.62 35.79 -28.70
CA VAL A 619 16.55 35.93 -27.23
C VAL A 619 16.99 34.63 -26.54
N ALA A 620 18.28 34.57 -26.22
CA ALA A 620 18.87 33.54 -25.36
C ALA A 620 19.15 34.08 -23.95
N ASP A 621 18.11 34.49 -23.22
CA ASP A 621 18.09 34.51 -21.75
C ASP A 621 16.67 34.83 -21.22
N ILE A 622 15.97 33.83 -20.68
CA ILE A 622 14.85 34.06 -19.75
C ILE A 622 14.99 33.12 -18.55
N ASP A 623 15.36 33.72 -17.43
CA ASP A 623 15.42 33.11 -16.10
C ASP A 623 14.04 32.55 -15.71
N THR A 624 13.96 31.24 -15.45
CA THR A 624 12.71 30.59 -15.00
C THR A 624 12.56 30.76 -13.50
N GLY A 625 12.21 31.99 -13.10
CA GLY A 625 11.84 32.32 -11.73
C GLY A 625 10.63 31.51 -11.26
N GLU A 626 10.74 30.92 -10.07
CA GLU A 626 9.61 30.28 -9.39
C GLU A 626 8.54 31.33 -9.04
N VAL A 627 7.40 31.29 -9.74
CA VAL A 627 6.23 32.10 -9.37
C VAL A 627 5.61 31.48 -8.10
N PRO A 628 5.48 32.23 -6.99
CA PRO A 628 4.77 31.73 -5.82
C PRO A 628 3.28 31.62 -6.15
N VAL A 629 2.70 30.43 -5.91
CA VAL A 629 1.27 30.21 -6.05
C VAL A 629 0.55 31.00 -4.95
N VAL A 630 -0.01 32.15 -5.31
CA VAL A 630 -0.98 32.85 -4.47
C VAL A 630 -2.26 32.01 -4.46
N VAL A 631 -2.57 31.42 -3.31
CA VAL A 631 -3.86 30.79 -3.07
C VAL A 631 -4.91 31.89 -3.00
N VAL A 632 -5.63 32.11 -4.11
CA VAL A 632 -6.85 32.92 -4.09
C VAL A 632 -7.91 32.11 -3.35
N ALA A 633 -8.18 32.48 -2.11
CA ALA A 633 -9.32 31.94 -1.38
C ALA A 633 -10.60 32.34 -2.11
N ALA A 634 -11.32 31.34 -2.65
CA ALA A 634 -12.66 31.58 -3.18
C ALA A 634 -13.57 32.03 -2.03
N ALA A 635 -14.23 33.17 -2.22
CA ALA A 635 -15.11 33.75 -1.20
C ALA A 635 -16.24 32.77 -0.85
N ALA A 636 -16.53 32.62 0.44
CA ALA A 636 -17.63 31.79 0.92
C ALA A 636 -18.97 32.32 0.40
N ALA A 637 -19.70 31.49 -0.34
CA ALA A 637 -21.12 31.73 -0.58
C ALA A 637 -21.88 31.52 0.74
N THR A 638 -22.69 32.50 1.12
CA THR A 638 -23.50 32.47 2.35
C THR A 638 -24.48 31.29 2.34
N PRO A 639 -24.52 30.43 3.37
CA PRO A 639 -25.57 29.43 3.48
C PRO A 639 -26.89 30.11 3.86
N ALA A 640 -27.96 29.81 3.13
CA ALA A 640 -29.30 30.24 3.50
C ALA A 640 -29.77 29.54 4.79
N THR A 641 -30.42 30.29 5.67
CA THR A 641 -30.92 29.82 6.97
C THR A 641 -31.89 28.64 6.82
N PRO A 642 -31.69 27.50 7.53
CA PRO A 642 -32.72 26.47 7.60
C PRO A 642 -33.86 26.93 8.52
N ALA A 643 -35.10 26.83 8.03
CA ALA A 643 -36.28 27.15 8.83
C ALA A 643 -36.53 26.08 9.91
N THR A 644 -36.81 26.53 11.12
CA THR A 644 -37.15 25.67 12.27
C THR A 644 -38.47 24.90 12.03
N PRO A 645 -38.54 23.58 12.26
CA PRO A 645 -39.80 22.86 12.29
C PRO A 645 -40.54 23.17 13.61
N ALA A 646 -41.73 23.74 13.52
CA ALA A 646 -42.61 23.93 14.67
C ALA A 646 -43.34 22.63 15.04
N ALA A 647 -43.48 22.37 16.34
CA ALA A 647 -44.22 21.23 16.89
C ALA A 647 -45.74 21.34 16.62
N PRO A 648 -46.50 20.23 16.63
CA PRO A 648 -47.89 20.22 16.19
C PRO A 648 -48.84 20.89 17.18
N ALA A 649 -49.79 21.67 16.66
CA ALA A 649 -50.91 22.19 17.43
C ALA A 649 -52.02 21.13 17.55
N ALA A 650 -52.62 21.01 18.73
CA ALA A 650 -53.79 20.17 18.98
C ALA A 650 -55.07 20.77 18.36
N PRO A 651 -56.04 19.95 17.91
CA PRO A 651 -57.39 20.39 17.62
C PRO A 651 -58.27 20.27 18.88
N GLU A 652 -59.02 21.33 19.20
CA GLU A 652 -60.05 21.30 20.24
C GLU A 652 -61.44 21.50 19.63
N ASN A 653 -62.28 20.47 19.80
CA ASN A 653 -63.75 20.45 19.85
C ASN A 653 -64.61 21.20 18.79
N ALA A 654 -65.40 20.41 18.04
CA ALA A 654 -66.76 20.78 17.64
C ALA A 654 -67.69 19.54 17.68
N ALA A 655 -68.85 19.69 18.31
CA ALA A 655 -69.82 18.65 18.69
C ALA A 655 -70.51 17.88 17.54
N GLY A 656 -71.10 16.72 17.86
CA GLY A 656 -72.04 16.01 16.97
C GLY A 656 -72.40 14.57 17.40
N ASP A 657 -73.42 14.46 18.26
CA ASP A 657 -74.26 13.32 18.71
C ASP A 657 -74.10 11.85 18.25
N ASP A 658 -74.67 11.02 19.13
CA ASP A 658 -75.25 9.66 18.96
C ASP A 658 -74.39 8.38 19.07
N ALA A 659 -75.05 7.36 19.63
CA ALA A 659 -74.50 6.11 20.19
C ALA A 659 -75.08 4.87 19.46
N PRO A 660 -75.05 3.63 20.02
CA PRO A 660 -73.96 2.80 20.56
C PRO A 660 -73.84 1.42 19.84
N ASN A 661 -73.09 0.47 20.43
CA ASN A 661 -73.07 -1.00 20.16
C ASN A 661 -72.39 -1.45 18.84
N ARG A 662 -71.44 -2.40 18.80
CA ARG A 662 -71.43 -3.75 19.43
C ARG A 662 -70.06 -4.44 19.27
N VAL A 663 -69.66 -5.21 20.31
CA VAL A 663 -69.04 -6.57 20.31
C VAL A 663 -68.02 -6.99 19.23
N GLU A 664 -66.88 -7.50 19.73
CA GLU A 664 -65.89 -8.49 19.22
C GLU A 664 -66.30 -9.50 18.11
N PRO A 665 -65.34 -10.20 17.45
CA PRO A 665 -63.90 -10.33 17.77
C PRO A 665 -62.90 -9.86 16.68
#